data_AF-A0A421JC86-F1
#
_entry.id   AF-A0A421JC86-F1
#
_cell.length_a   1.000
_cell.length_b   1.000
_cell.length_c   1.000
_cell.angle_alpha   90.00
_cell.angle_beta   90.00
_cell.angle_gamma   90.00
#
_symmetry.space_group_name_H-M   'P 1'
#
loop_
_entity.id
_entity.type
_entity.pdbx_description
1 polymer ?
#
loop_
_entity_poly.entity_id
_entity_poly.type
_entity_poly.pdbx_seq_one_letter_code
_entity_poly.pdbx_strand_id
1 'polypeptide(L)'
;MRLLRRLPTRHYTSKVASGNEKPRINELGIQYLSESLHKKVFPRTSVNDYQKKRDPARLSLAKKHLKHNGLLDRKTNIEEPLQFPHFPSLVGANIEEHFHKLGTSCSQPYLSMAERFLATAHLPQKPSKWVFESGWTRYTPGADPEAVPYPSESELVFDVEVMYHRSPFAVICTAVSSKAWYGWVSPLLTNYAIDPGYDDWEHLIPFDCLKNPKLLVGYNVSYDRARVRDEYNIKQSQAFYLDGMALHVATSGISSQQRPMWHKHNKAKKTTEEESELFVQSELDQELSDDPWLNKGSPNSLASVAKFHCGIDVDKSDREFFETTDPQDIIDNFDMLMDYCAKDVDATFKITAELFPRFRKKIPHPVSFAALRHLGTLVLPTTKKWDTYVSTAEDCYMHNRQQVSEILRERANSLVSFVEAKEPLPDVSDDPWLRQLDWTLKEQRFKKNGEPVAKQAFLTGYPEWYRDLFRNKEKEMNISVRTRITPLLLKLKWEGYPLLWTDSAGWCFKVPDETKAVKRMTAKNYTLAKLSEEDHEALLDELRDNGYYQLFKVPHPEGPSKRCTSVLSKNYLRYFENGVLSSEYEYAQDILRLNSEASYWMGNRNRILDQFVVYSDTGGSKNMFFDTKVKSREHPDMGIILPKLCSMGTITRRATENTWLTASNSKSNRIGSELKAMIEAPKGYAFVGADVDSEELWIASLVGDSMFKIHGGTALGWMTLEGDKNEGTDLHSKTAEILGISRNDAKVFNYGRIYGAGVKFATTLLKQFNSELTDAAALKVAQDLYARTKGQTGKSKFLDRPLYHGGTESVMFNALEAIAYQEDPRTPVLGAAITDALSKKNLNKNIYMTSRINWAIQSSGVDYLHLLLISMEYLIARYQVDARLILTVHDEIRYMVKEDQKYKLALLLQVSNLWTRAMFCEQMGLKEVPQSCAFFSEVDIDHVLRKEVTMDCVTPSHPDSIPPGEKFTIRQLLEKCDNGKILDEGRKKRGYKPLDYQYQPQVPVLRALQDDSEGLALAKLRIQNSIDKAEWRREVNQFIKLQKNEQLDEIERTFEKTSIQPKPRNRIKNDFDVSSDGDEALRHELAASAIEGYDDNFGDFSMPGPPVKTERQNGFRYNNYRPQKFDVRTKTWSAKVPRTQSNIKEPSSPIKDKRQVLGFKPFAKQRYEARRSFSTTTKTARSATDRRRGSAWFDWREVWRRPNQQSAGDAAMIVKVSIFRSVRIG
;
A
#
# COMPACT_ATOMS: atom_id res chain seq x y z
N MET A 1 -0.16 -40.93 60.68
CA MET A 1 0.48 -41.44 59.44
C MET A 1 0.51 -40.26 58.47
N ARG A 2 1.64 -39.61 58.18
CA ARG A 2 2.88 -39.99 57.45
C ARG A 2 2.81 -39.72 55.93
N LEU A 3 3.71 -38.82 55.50
CA LEU A 3 4.23 -38.60 54.14
C LEU A 3 3.29 -38.03 53.05
N LEU A 4 3.38 -36.72 52.85
CA LEU A 4 3.87 -36.13 51.58
C LEU A 4 4.54 -34.77 51.87
N ARG A 5 5.61 -34.44 51.13
CA ARG A 5 6.58 -33.39 51.51
C ARG A 5 6.09 -31.97 51.18
N ARG A 6 6.28 -31.03 52.12
CA ARG A 6 6.21 -29.58 51.84
C ARG A 6 7.39 -29.18 50.93
N LEU A 7 7.11 -28.57 49.79
CA LEU A 7 8.08 -27.75 49.05
C LEU A 7 7.89 -26.28 49.48
N PRO A 8 8.95 -25.54 49.84
CA PRO A 8 8.81 -24.17 50.30
C PRO A 8 8.59 -23.22 49.12
N THR A 9 7.43 -22.57 49.08
CA THR A 9 7.18 -21.42 48.19
C THR A 9 8.08 -20.25 48.61
N ARG A 10 9.25 -20.11 47.96
CA ARG A 10 10.08 -18.90 48.07
C ARG A 10 9.29 -17.70 47.53
N HIS A 11 8.72 -16.91 48.43
CA HIS A 11 8.27 -15.57 48.11
C HIS A 11 9.50 -14.70 47.81
N TYR A 12 9.72 -14.41 46.52
CA TYR A 12 10.62 -13.34 46.12
C TYR A 12 9.94 -11.99 46.40
N THR A 13 9.99 -11.55 47.66
CA THR A 13 9.90 -10.13 47.97
C THR A 13 11.19 -9.49 47.46
N SER A 14 11.17 -8.94 46.25
CA SER A 14 12.28 -8.16 45.73
C SER A 14 12.44 -6.91 46.60
N LYS A 15 13.43 -6.92 47.50
CA LYS A 15 14.04 -5.67 47.97
C LYS A 15 14.41 -4.89 46.72
N VAL A 16 13.94 -3.65 46.62
CA VAL A 16 14.35 -2.73 45.54
C VAL A 16 15.86 -2.55 45.67
N ALA A 17 16.60 -3.14 44.74
CA ALA A 17 18.04 -2.94 44.65
C ALA A 17 18.26 -1.55 44.04
N SER A 18 18.43 -0.54 44.89
CA SER A 18 18.79 0.84 44.51
C SER A 18 20.27 0.92 44.12
N GLY A 19 20.69 0.11 43.15
CA GLY A 19 22.03 0.12 42.59
C GLY A 19 21.94 0.27 41.07
N ASN A 20 22.64 1.26 40.52
CA ASN A 20 22.66 1.48 39.08
C ASN A 20 23.25 0.24 38.37
N GLU A 21 22.42 -0.39 37.54
CA GLU A 21 22.88 -1.48 36.66
C GLU A 21 23.94 -0.95 35.69
N LYS A 22 24.88 -1.81 35.27
CA LYS A 22 25.88 -1.44 34.25
C LYS A 22 25.32 -1.70 32.85
N PRO A 23 25.65 -0.88 31.83
CA PRO A 23 25.29 -1.14 30.44
C PRO A 23 25.73 -2.54 29.97
N ARG A 24 24.79 -3.27 29.35
CA ARG A 24 25.03 -4.58 28.73
C ARG A 24 25.42 -4.38 27.28
N ILE A 25 26.73 -4.28 27.01
CA ILE A 25 27.27 -3.95 25.68
C ILE A 25 27.89 -5.20 25.04
N ASN A 26 27.61 -5.43 23.75
CA ASN A 26 28.17 -6.55 22.98
C ASN A 26 29.59 -6.26 22.43
N GLU A 27 30.22 -7.26 21.82
CA GLU A 27 31.59 -7.15 21.30
C GLU A 27 31.79 -6.23 20.07
N LEU A 28 30.70 -5.60 19.60
CA LEU A 28 30.64 -4.64 18.49
C LEU A 28 30.19 -3.22 18.94
N GLY A 29 30.03 -3.01 20.25
CA GLY A 29 29.69 -1.71 20.85
C GLY A 29 28.19 -1.44 21.00
N ILE A 30 27.30 -2.36 20.59
CA ILE A 30 25.85 -2.20 20.68
C ILE A 30 25.37 -2.41 22.12
N GLN A 31 24.60 -1.47 22.67
CA GLN A 31 23.97 -1.61 23.98
C GLN A 31 22.65 -2.37 23.89
N TYR A 32 22.51 -3.43 24.70
CA TYR A 32 21.25 -4.15 24.92
C TYR A 32 20.47 -3.59 26.12
N LEU A 33 19.20 -4.00 26.23
CA LEU A 33 18.33 -3.74 27.39
C LEU A 33 19.05 -3.96 28.74
N SER A 34 18.59 -3.23 29.76
CA SER A 34 18.95 -3.44 31.17
C SER A 34 18.68 -4.87 31.65
N GLU A 35 19.33 -5.28 32.74
CA GLU A 35 19.18 -6.63 33.30
C GLU A 35 17.75 -6.86 33.80
N SER A 36 17.13 -5.84 34.40
CA SER A 36 15.73 -5.89 34.85
C SER A 36 14.74 -6.06 33.69
N LEU A 37 14.90 -5.33 32.57
CA LEU A 37 14.04 -5.46 31.39
C LEU A 37 14.28 -6.75 30.61
N HIS A 38 15.53 -7.18 30.44
CA HIS A 38 15.87 -8.43 29.75
C HIS A 38 15.14 -9.63 30.37
N LYS A 39 15.14 -9.73 31.71
CA LYS A 39 14.42 -10.80 32.44
C LYS A 39 12.91 -10.78 32.26
N LYS A 40 12.30 -9.64 31.93
CA LYS A 40 10.84 -9.52 31.68
C LYS A 40 10.47 -10.01 30.29
N VAL A 41 11.35 -9.80 29.31
CA VAL A 41 11.11 -10.08 27.88
C VAL A 41 11.61 -11.48 27.49
N PHE A 42 12.77 -11.89 28.00
CA PHE A 42 13.40 -13.19 27.75
C PHE A 42 13.63 -13.99 29.05
N PRO A 43 12.57 -14.31 29.84
CA PRO A 43 12.70 -14.89 31.18
C PRO A 43 13.40 -16.26 31.23
N ARG A 44 13.51 -16.95 30.08
CA ARG A 44 14.19 -18.25 29.93
C ARG A 44 15.67 -18.13 29.47
N THR A 45 16.14 -16.94 29.13
CA THR A 45 17.51 -16.68 28.65
C THR A 45 18.32 -16.10 29.80
N SER A 46 19.57 -16.53 30.00
CA SER A 46 20.41 -15.89 31.03
C SER A 46 20.92 -14.54 30.53
N VAL A 47 20.99 -13.56 31.42
CA VAL A 47 21.36 -12.16 31.11
C VAL A 47 22.78 -12.03 30.53
N ASN A 48 23.65 -13.01 30.80
CA ASN A 48 25.01 -13.07 30.28
C ASN A 48 25.15 -14.03 29.08
N ASP A 49 24.04 -14.49 28.48
CA ASP A 49 24.11 -15.39 27.31
C ASP A 49 24.79 -14.74 26.11
N TYR A 50 24.66 -13.41 25.94
CA TYR A 50 25.34 -12.67 24.88
C TYR A 50 26.88 -12.66 25.05
N GLN A 51 27.39 -12.82 26.27
CA GLN A 51 28.84 -12.86 26.56
C GLN A 51 29.45 -14.25 26.34
N LYS A 52 28.61 -15.29 26.20
CA LYS A 52 29.09 -16.65 25.95
C LYS A 52 29.61 -16.68 24.52
N LYS A 53 30.91 -16.91 24.34
CA LYS A 53 31.62 -17.08 23.05
C LYS A 53 31.11 -18.28 22.24
N ARG A 54 29.86 -18.26 21.83
CA ARG A 54 29.17 -19.34 21.11
C ARG A 54 29.62 -19.43 19.65
N ASP A 55 30.15 -18.35 19.09
CA ASP A 55 30.66 -18.34 17.71
C ASP A 55 31.81 -17.31 17.49
N PRO A 56 33.07 -17.67 17.78
CA PRO A 56 34.20 -16.78 17.53
C PRO A 56 34.44 -16.54 16.03
N ALA A 57 33.98 -17.44 15.15
CA ALA A 57 34.22 -17.34 13.71
C ALA A 57 33.29 -16.32 13.03
N ARG A 58 31.98 -16.35 13.35
CA ARG A 58 31.03 -15.32 12.90
C ARG A 58 31.38 -13.95 13.48
N LEU A 59 31.79 -13.87 14.75
CA LEU A 59 32.24 -12.60 15.36
C LEU A 59 33.49 -12.03 14.68
N SER A 60 34.50 -12.85 14.39
CA SER A 60 35.69 -12.42 13.65
C SER A 60 35.34 -11.90 12.25
N LEU A 61 34.38 -12.54 11.58
CA LEU A 61 33.91 -12.11 10.27
C LEU A 61 33.11 -10.80 10.33
N ALA A 62 32.26 -10.60 11.34
CA ALA A 62 31.57 -9.34 11.59
C ALA A 62 32.57 -8.19 11.82
N LYS A 63 33.60 -8.40 12.65
CA LYS A 63 34.66 -7.42 12.86
C LYS A 63 35.44 -7.10 11.58
N LYS A 64 35.75 -8.10 10.75
CA LYS A 64 36.35 -7.89 9.41
C LYS A 64 35.44 -7.04 8.53
N HIS A 65 34.13 -7.33 8.50
CA HIS A 65 33.13 -6.60 7.72
C HIS A 65 33.01 -5.13 8.16
N LEU A 66 32.84 -4.86 9.46
CA LEU A 66 32.78 -3.48 9.97
C LEU A 66 34.09 -2.71 9.75
N LYS A 67 35.24 -3.37 9.88
CA LYS A 67 36.55 -2.76 9.61
C LYS A 67 36.71 -2.36 8.15
N HIS A 68 36.29 -3.22 7.21
CA HIS A 68 36.31 -2.90 5.78
C HIS A 68 35.46 -1.67 5.44
N ASN A 69 34.31 -1.53 6.11
CA ASN A 69 33.38 -0.42 5.91
C ASN A 69 33.70 0.84 6.77
N GLY A 70 34.80 0.84 7.54
CA GLY A 70 35.22 1.99 8.35
C GLY A 70 34.37 2.28 9.60
N LEU A 71 33.60 1.29 10.06
CA LEU A 71 32.66 1.37 11.18
C LEU A 71 33.15 0.70 12.47
N LEU A 72 34.11 -0.23 12.38
CA LEU A 72 34.69 -0.85 13.58
C LEU A 72 35.41 0.22 14.43
N ASP A 73 35.27 0.12 15.74
CA ASP A 73 35.87 1.02 16.75
C ASP A 73 35.43 2.50 16.63
N ARG A 74 34.35 2.78 15.88
CA ARG A 74 33.64 4.07 15.93
C ARG A 74 32.89 4.23 17.25
N LYS A 75 32.58 5.48 17.60
CA LYS A 75 31.83 5.82 18.81
C LYS A 75 30.41 5.23 18.72
N THR A 76 29.97 4.57 19.79
CA THR A 76 28.57 4.16 19.98
C THR A 76 27.92 4.98 21.10
N ASN A 77 26.59 5.09 21.08
CA ASN A 77 25.85 5.92 22.03
C ASN A 77 25.42 5.09 23.25
N ILE A 78 26.34 4.93 24.21
CA ILE A 78 26.09 4.20 25.45
C ILE A 78 25.35 5.11 26.44
N GLU A 79 24.12 4.71 26.81
CA GLU A 79 23.28 5.40 27.78
C GLU A 79 23.18 4.64 29.11
N GLU A 80 22.73 5.33 30.17
CA GLU A 80 22.38 4.66 31.43
C GLU A 80 21.28 3.60 31.22
N PRO A 81 21.39 2.39 31.81
CA PRO A 81 20.42 1.32 31.58
C PRO A 81 19.03 1.67 32.13
N LEU A 82 18.03 1.64 31.25
CA LEU A 82 16.68 2.05 31.62
C LEU A 82 16.06 1.09 32.66
N GLN A 83 15.60 1.65 33.78
CA GLN A 83 14.87 0.90 34.81
C GLN A 83 13.37 1.13 34.70
N PHE A 84 12.59 0.06 34.58
CA PHE A 84 11.12 0.11 34.58
C PHE A 84 10.57 -0.98 35.53
N PRO A 85 10.49 -0.71 36.84
CA PRO A 85 10.16 -1.73 37.85
C PRO A 85 8.79 -2.39 37.62
N HIS A 86 7.79 -1.58 37.25
CA HIS A 86 6.41 -2.01 37.03
C HIS A 86 6.13 -2.48 35.59
N PHE A 87 7.17 -2.88 34.84
CA PHE A 87 6.99 -3.38 33.46
C PHE A 87 6.07 -4.63 33.44
N PRO A 88 5.05 -4.68 32.55
CA PRO A 88 4.07 -5.77 32.49
C PRO A 88 4.70 -7.14 32.25
N SER A 89 4.11 -8.18 32.84
CA SER A 89 4.62 -9.56 32.69
C SER A 89 3.97 -10.27 31.50
N LEU A 90 4.74 -11.12 30.83
CA LEU A 90 4.24 -11.95 29.72
C LEU A 90 3.14 -12.93 30.18
N VAL A 91 2.26 -13.26 29.25
CA VAL A 91 1.21 -14.29 29.42
C VAL A 91 1.73 -15.68 29.04
N GLY A 92 2.61 -15.73 28.03
CA GLY A 92 3.37 -16.93 27.67
C GLY A 92 4.69 -17.00 28.44
N ALA A 93 5.39 -18.14 28.33
CA ALA A 93 6.69 -18.33 28.97
C ALA A 93 7.89 -17.80 28.15
N ASN A 94 7.64 -17.36 26.92
CA ASN A 94 8.52 -16.51 26.08
C ASN A 94 7.66 -15.53 25.26
N ILE A 95 8.30 -14.68 24.45
CA ILE A 95 7.58 -13.63 23.70
C ILE A 95 6.77 -14.22 22.53
N GLU A 96 7.25 -15.31 21.92
CA GLU A 96 6.49 -16.08 20.91
C GLU A 96 5.18 -16.68 21.46
N GLU A 97 5.25 -17.44 22.57
CA GLU A 97 4.05 -17.99 23.22
C GLU A 97 3.09 -16.87 23.66
N HIS A 98 3.64 -15.73 24.10
CA HIS A 98 2.85 -14.58 24.50
C HIS A 98 1.98 -14.06 23.34
N PHE A 99 2.57 -13.76 22.17
CA PHE A 99 1.81 -13.29 21.02
C PHE A 99 0.88 -14.33 20.42
N HIS A 100 1.24 -15.62 20.47
CA HIS A 100 0.31 -16.69 20.11
C HIS A 100 -0.94 -16.70 21.00
N LYS A 101 -0.78 -16.58 22.32
CA LYS A 101 -1.90 -16.49 23.27
C LYS A 101 -2.72 -15.21 23.10
N LEU A 102 -2.08 -14.05 22.89
CA LEU A 102 -2.79 -12.80 22.64
C LEU A 102 -3.60 -12.86 21.34
N GLY A 103 -2.98 -13.26 20.22
CA GLY A 103 -3.63 -13.37 18.92
C GLY A 103 -4.81 -14.34 18.92
N THR A 104 -4.66 -15.51 19.56
CA THR A 104 -5.75 -16.49 19.70
C THR A 104 -6.90 -15.99 20.59
N SER A 105 -6.60 -15.12 21.57
CA SER A 105 -7.63 -14.57 22.45
C SER A 105 -8.39 -13.40 21.81
N CYS A 106 -7.69 -12.56 21.03
CA CYS A 106 -8.28 -11.43 20.33
C CYS A 106 -9.00 -11.86 19.03
N SER A 107 -8.67 -13.02 18.46
CA SER A 107 -9.38 -13.57 17.30
C SER A 107 -10.74 -14.19 17.64
N GLN A 108 -10.98 -14.54 18.91
CA GLN A 108 -12.23 -15.17 19.35
C GLN A 108 -13.23 -14.14 19.90
N PRO A 109 -14.54 -14.35 19.72
CA PRO A 109 -15.21 -15.51 19.10
C PRO A 109 -15.19 -15.51 17.55
N TYR A 110 -14.73 -14.44 16.92
CA TYR A 110 -14.91 -14.17 15.49
C TYR A 110 -14.28 -15.21 14.56
N LEU A 111 -13.15 -15.80 14.94
CA LEU A 111 -12.51 -16.88 14.18
C LEU A 111 -13.43 -18.11 14.09
N SER A 112 -13.97 -18.56 15.23
CA SER A 112 -14.90 -19.70 15.25
C SER A 112 -16.34 -19.33 14.85
N MET A 113 -16.66 -18.05 14.68
CA MET A 113 -17.81 -17.58 13.90
C MET A 113 -17.56 -17.78 12.39
N ALA A 114 -16.42 -17.28 11.88
CA ALA A 114 -16.07 -17.35 10.46
C ALA A 114 -15.88 -18.79 9.98
N GLU A 115 -15.12 -19.60 10.72
CA GLU A 115 -14.89 -21.02 10.40
C GLU A 115 -16.19 -21.82 10.33
N ARG A 116 -17.17 -21.53 11.19
CA ARG A 116 -18.47 -22.22 11.23
C ARG A 116 -19.40 -21.74 10.13
N PHE A 117 -19.53 -20.42 9.95
CA PHE A 117 -20.45 -19.84 8.99
C PHE A 117 -20.02 -20.11 7.55
N LEU A 118 -18.75 -19.87 7.22
CA LEU A 118 -18.20 -20.03 5.88
C LEU A 118 -17.98 -21.49 5.47
N ALA A 119 -18.04 -22.44 6.41
CA ALA A 119 -18.08 -23.88 6.11
C ALA A 119 -19.49 -24.40 5.77
N THR A 120 -20.53 -23.55 5.84
CA THR A 120 -21.91 -23.94 5.49
C THR A 120 -22.03 -24.15 3.98
N ALA A 121 -22.47 -25.34 3.56
CA ALA A 121 -22.54 -25.69 2.14
C ALA A 121 -23.56 -24.86 1.33
N HIS A 122 -24.67 -24.45 1.96
CA HIS A 122 -25.76 -23.74 1.30
C HIS A 122 -26.36 -22.67 2.23
N LEU A 123 -26.66 -21.50 1.66
CA LEU A 123 -27.46 -20.46 2.31
C LEU A 123 -28.95 -20.85 2.32
N PRO A 124 -29.78 -20.25 3.20
CA PRO A 124 -31.23 -20.38 3.14
C PRO A 124 -31.78 -19.93 1.77
N GLN A 125 -32.94 -20.46 1.37
CA GLN A 125 -33.60 -20.04 0.14
C GLN A 125 -33.94 -18.55 0.20
N LYS A 126 -33.53 -17.80 -0.84
CA LYS A 126 -33.84 -16.37 -0.99
C LYS A 126 -35.37 -16.17 -1.10
N PRO A 127 -35.95 -15.14 -0.48
CA PRO A 127 -37.36 -14.81 -0.68
C PRO A 127 -37.67 -14.55 -2.17
N SER A 128 -38.91 -14.84 -2.57
CA SER A 128 -39.41 -14.61 -3.93
C SER A 128 -40.03 -13.22 -4.13
N LYS A 129 -40.26 -12.49 -3.03
CA LYS A 129 -40.74 -11.11 -3.02
C LYS A 129 -40.24 -10.42 -1.75
N TRP A 130 -39.91 -9.14 -1.84
CA TRP A 130 -39.46 -8.31 -0.73
C TRP A 130 -40.61 -7.44 -0.20
N VAL A 131 -40.62 -7.22 1.11
CA VAL A 131 -41.55 -6.30 1.79
C VAL A 131 -40.99 -4.89 1.72
N PHE A 132 -41.80 -3.96 1.19
CA PHE A 132 -41.48 -2.53 1.15
C PHE A 132 -41.95 -1.85 2.45
N GLU A 133 -41.22 -2.10 3.53
CA GLU A 133 -41.47 -1.51 4.86
C GLU A 133 -40.15 -1.00 5.46
N SER A 134 -40.19 0.16 6.12
CA SER A 134 -39.02 0.84 6.65
C SER A 134 -38.34 0.05 7.78
N GLY A 135 -37.01 -0.05 7.73
CA GLY A 135 -36.24 -0.84 8.69
C GLY A 135 -35.99 -2.26 8.20
N TRP A 136 -35.67 -3.19 9.11
CA TRP A 136 -35.32 -4.56 8.76
C TRP A 136 -36.53 -5.49 8.74
N THR A 137 -36.70 -6.22 7.64
CA THR A 137 -37.56 -7.40 7.56
C THR A 137 -36.72 -8.67 7.49
N ARG A 138 -37.13 -9.70 8.23
CA ARG A 138 -36.51 -11.02 8.33
C ARG A 138 -37.33 -12.07 7.58
N TYR A 139 -36.66 -12.89 6.77
CA TYR A 139 -37.25 -13.90 5.91
C TYR A 139 -36.69 -15.27 6.29
N THR A 140 -37.42 -15.99 7.16
CA THR A 140 -37.07 -17.36 7.55
C THR A 140 -37.74 -18.35 6.59
N PRO A 141 -37.03 -19.35 6.03
CA PRO A 141 -37.63 -20.32 5.11
C PRO A 141 -38.86 -21.02 5.71
N GLY A 142 -40.01 -20.90 5.04
CA GLY A 142 -41.27 -21.52 5.46
C GLY A 142 -42.05 -20.76 6.54
N ALA A 143 -41.66 -19.53 6.89
CA ALA A 143 -42.41 -18.64 7.77
C ALA A 143 -42.73 -17.31 7.06
N ASP A 144 -43.72 -16.58 7.58
CA ASP A 144 -44.06 -15.24 7.09
C ASP A 144 -42.95 -14.21 7.41
N PRO A 145 -42.83 -13.13 6.62
CA PRO A 145 -41.86 -12.06 6.89
C PRO A 145 -42.09 -11.39 8.25
N GLU A 146 -41.02 -11.18 9.01
CA GLU A 146 -41.03 -10.65 10.38
C GLU A 146 -40.27 -9.32 10.44
N ALA A 147 -40.93 -8.22 10.85
CA ALA A 147 -40.27 -6.95 11.10
C ALA A 147 -39.39 -7.02 12.36
N VAL A 148 -38.12 -6.64 12.26
CA VAL A 148 -37.15 -6.73 13.36
C VAL A 148 -36.36 -5.41 13.51
N PRO A 149 -35.86 -5.06 14.71
CA PRO A 149 -35.07 -3.83 14.89
C PRO A 149 -33.65 -3.92 14.31
N TYR A 150 -33.11 -5.13 14.17
CA TYR A 150 -31.79 -5.46 13.61
C TYR A 150 -31.72 -6.97 13.34
N PRO A 151 -30.80 -7.47 12.50
CA PRO A 151 -30.64 -8.89 12.24
C PRO A 151 -30.33 -9.68 13.52
N SER A 152 -30.97 -10.83 13.71
CA SER A 152 -30.94 -11.58 14.97
C SER A 152 -29.70 -12.45 15.13
N GLU A 153 -29.14 -12.97 14.04
CA GLU A 153 -27.91 -13.77 14.09
C GLU A 153 -26.64 -12.91 14.21
N SER A 154 -25.54 -13.55 14.66
CA SER A 154 -24.23 -12.91 14.82
C SER A 154 -23.34 -12.99 13.58
N GLU A 155 -23.58 -13.96 12.69
CA GLU A 155 -22.80 -14.18 11.47
C GLU A 155 -23.65 -13.86 10.23
N LEU A 156 -23.24 -12.83 9.50
CA LEU A 156 -24.00 -12.26 8.37
C LEU A 156 -23.05 -11.93 7.21
N VAL A 157 -23.49 -12.16 5.97
CA VAL A 157 -23.00 -11.44 4.80
C VAL A 157 -24.00 -10.34 4.46
N PHE A 158 -23.54 -9.14 4.11
CA PHE A 158 -24.41 -8.02 3.76
C PHE A 158 -23.80 -7.13 2.67
N ASP A 159 -24.67 -6.38 1.99
CA ASP A 159 -24.34 -5.42 0.94
C ASP A 159 -25.31 -4.22 1.03
N VAL A 160 -24.86 -3.02 0.64
CA VAL A 160 -25.59 -1.76 0.84
C VAL A 160 -25.57 -0.89 -0.41
N GLU A 161 -26.75 -0.57 -0.94
CA GLU A 161 -26.87 0.32 -2.10
C GLU A 161 -27.30 1.74 -1.74
N VAL A 162 -26.81 2.70 -2.53
CA VAL A 162 -26.96 4.15 -2.32
C VAL A 162 -27.17 4.88 -3.64
N MET A 163 -27.99 5.93 -3.64
CA MET A 163 -28.16 6.81 -4.81
C MET A 163 -27.01 7.82 -4.87
N TYR A 164 -25.83 7.39 -5.34
CA TYR A 164 -24.56 8.11 -5.16
C TYR A 164 -24.46 9.48 -5.83
N HIS A 165 -25.32 9.78 -6.82
CA HIS A 165 -25.42 11.12 -7.40
C HIS A 165 -26.28 12.10 -6.58
N ARG A 166 -27.06 11.60 -5.61
CA ARG A 166 -27.97 12.38 -4.76
C ARG A 166 -27.54 12.40 -3.30
N SER A 167 -27.11 11.27 -2.73
CA SER A 167 -26.79 11.15 -1.30
C SER A 167 -25.84 9.97 -1.00
N PRO A 168 -24.94 10.09 -0.01
CA PRO A 168 -24.07 8.99 0.43
C PRO A 168 -24.76 8.00 1.38
N PHE A 169 -25.97 8.29 1.89
CA PHE A 169 -26.69 7.45 2.85
C PHE A 169 -27.32 6.19 2.22
N ALA A 170 -27.68 5.21 3.05
CA ALA A 170 -28.26 3.96 2.60
C ALA A 170 -29.69 4.12 2.08
N VAL A 171 -29.99 3.43 0.98
CA VAL A 171 -31.32 3.42 0.34
C VAL A 171 -31.96 2.04 0.50
N ILE A 172 -31.22 0.98 0.18
CA ILE A 172 -31.57 -0.41 0.52
C ILE A 172 -30.34 -1.19 0.99
N CYS A 173 -30.56 -2.29 1.70
CA CYS A 173 -29.51 -3.24 2.06
C CYS A 173 -30.10 -4.65 2.12
N THR A 174 -29.34 -5.65 1.70
CA THR A 174 -29.69 -7.06 1.92
C THR A 174 -28.63 -7.73 2.78
N ALA A 175 -29.05 -8.73 3.56
CA ALA A 175 -28.14 -9.56 4.34
C ALA A 175 -28.64 -11.01 4.43
N VAL A 176 -27.72 -11.94 4.69
CA VAL A 176 -28.03 -13.36 4.86
C VAL A 176 -27.23 -13.96 6.00
N SER A 177 -27.89 -14.76 6.83
CA SER A 177 -27.28 -15.61 7.85
C SER A 177 -27.37 -17.09 7.45
N SER A 178 -26.87 -17.98 8.31
CA SER A 178 -27.10 -19.43 8.15
C SER A 178 -28.58 -19.86 8.32
N LYS A 179 -29.48 -18.95 8.70
CA LYS A 179 -30.88 -19.25 9.04
C LYS A 179 -31.92 -18.48 8.23
N ALA A 180 -31.66 -17.21 7.92
CA ALA A 180 -32.64 -16.31 7.32
C ALA A 180 -31.97 -15.32 6.36
N TRP A 181 -32.76 -14.84 5.39
CA TRP A 181 -32.46 -13.62 4.65
C TRP A 181 -33.03 -12.40 5.37
N TYR A 182 -32.48 -11.24 5.06
CA TYR A 182 -32.88 -9.96 5.60
C TYR A 182 -32.87 -8.90 4.50
N GLY A 183 -33.86 -8.01 4.54
CA GLY A 183 -33.91 -6.82 3.70
C GLY A 183 -34.14 -5.59 4.57
N TRP A 184 -33.38 -4.53 4.34
CA TRP A 184 -33.55 -3.23 4.98
C TRP A 184 -33.97 -2.19 3.95
N VAL A 185 -35.02 -1.45 4.24
CA VAL A 185 -35.50 -0.33 3.41
C VAL A 185 -35.32 0.97 4.18
N SER A 186 -34.76 1.98 3.53
CA SER A 186 -34.59 3.31 4.12
C SER A 186 -35.95 3.99 4.36
N PRO A 187 -36.18 4.62 5.53
CA PRO A 187 -37.40 5.39 5.80
C PRO A 187 -37.68 6.46 4.74
N LEU A 188 -36.64 6.97 4.09
CA LEU A 188 -36.71 7.87 2.94
C LEU A 188 -37.64 7.32 1.85
N LEU A 189 -37.41 6.09 1.38
CA LEU A 189 -38.17 5.52 0.26
C LEU A 189 -39.65 5.35 0.62
N THR A 190 -39.94 4.85 1.82
CA THR A 190 -41.32 4.62 2.26
C THR A 190 -42.07 5.93 2.51
N ASN A 191 -41.39 6.97 2.98
CA ASN A 191 -41.99 8.29 3.18
C ASN A 191 -42.16 9.03 1.84
N TYR A 192 -41.19 8.94 0.93
CA TYR A 192 -41.27 9.52 -0.41
C TYR A 192 -42.40 8.93 -1.25
N ALA A 193 -42.66 7.63 -1.11
CA ALA A 193 -43.80 6.94 -1.74
C ALA A 193 -45.18 7.47 -1.26
N ILE A 194 -45.23 8.14 -0.11
CA ILE A 194 -46.45 8.73 0.47
C ILE A 194 -46.51 10.24 0.19
N ASP A 195 -45.36 10.93 0.32
CA ASP A 195 -45.17 12.35 0.08
C ASP A 195 -43.86 12.58 -0.71
N PRO A 196 -43.94 12.81 -2.04
CA PRO A 196 -42.77 13.12 -2.87
C PRO A 196 -42.01 14.40 -2.50
N GLY A 197 -42.51 15.18 -1.52
CA GLY A 197 -41.77 16.29 -0.90
C GLY A 197 -40.79 15.88 0.21
N TYR A 198 -40.76 14.61 0.61
CA TYR A 198 -39.91 14.13 1.71
C TYR A 198 -38.43 13.97 1.30
N ASP A 199 -37.53 14.75 1.91
CA ASP A 199 -36.10 14.84 1.54
C ASP A 199 -35.14 14.65 2.74
N ASP A 200 -35.54 13.90 3.79
CA ASP A 200 -34.61 13.50 4.89
C ASP A 200 -33.86 12.23 4.52
N TRP A 201 -32.59 12.37 4.16
CA TRP A 201 -31.72 11.27 3.75
C TRP A 201 -30.93 10.63 4.89
N GLU A 202 -30.92 11.20 6.10
CA GLU A 202 -29.93 10.88 7.15
C GLU A 202 -30.26 9.57 7.90
N HIS A 203 -30.24 8.44 7.20
CA HIS A 203 -30.63 7.15 7.71
C HIS A 203 -29.47 6.14 7.65
N LEU A 204 -29.19 5.52 8.80
CA LEU A 204 -28.09 4.57 9.00
C LEU A 204 -28.64 3.21 9.49
N ILE A 205 -28.00 2.14 9.04
CA ILE A 205 -28.47 0.77 9.20
C ILE A 205 -28.05 0.22 10.59
N PRO A 206 -28.98 -0.24 11.44
CA PRO A 206 -28.66 -0.79 12.75
C PRO A 206 -28.30 -2.29 12.69
N PHE A 207 -27.23 -2.69 13.40
CA PHE A 207 -26.82 -4.10 13.55
C PHE A 207 -26.66 -4.56 15.02
N ASP A 208 -26.71 -3.65 16.01
CA ASP A 208 -26.51 -3.90 17.45
C ASP A 208 -25.08 -4.39 17.82
N CYS A 209 -24.10 -3.88 17.07
CA CYS A 209 -22.68 -4.22 17.25
C CYS A 209 -22.05 -3.57 18.48
N LEU A 210 -22.66 -2.56 19.11
CA LEU A 210 -22.11 -1.96 20.33
C LEU A 210 -22.13 -2.92 21.53
N LYS A 211 -23.17 -3.76 21.63
CA LYS A 211 -23.38 -4.67 22.77
C LYS A 211 -22.98 -6.10 22.48
N ASN A 212 -23.15 -6.55 21.23
CA ASN A 212 -23.04 -7.95 20.85
C ASN A 212 -21.91 -8.18 19.84
N PRO A 213 -21.03 -9.18 20.03
CA PRO A 213 -20.08 -9.61 19.02
C PRO A 213 -20.78 -10.07 17.74
N LYS A 214 -20.41 -9.46 16.61
CA LYS A 214 -20.93 -9.84 15.28
C LYS A 214 -19.81 -9.94 14.25
N LEU A 215 -19.89 -10.95 13.40
CA LEU A 215 -19.09 -11.11 12.19
C LEU A 215 -19.92 -10.63 11.01
N LEU A 216 -19.51 -9.52 10.40
CA LEU A 216 -20.16 -8.91 9.25
C LEU A 216 -19.23 -9.04 8.05
N VAL A 217 -19.65 -9.80 7.04
CA VAL A 217 -18.87 -10.08 5.83
C VAL A 217 -19.38 -9.21 4.68
N GLY A 218 -18.47 -8.61 3.91
CA GLY A 218 -18.80 -7.85 2.70
C GLY A 218 -17.64 -7.88 1.71
N TYR A 219 -17.90 -7.69 0.42
CA TYR A 219 -16.84 -7.79 -0.59
C TYR A 219 -15.94 -6.54 -0.61
N ASN A 220 -16.49 -5.35 -0.39
CA ASN A 220 -15.74 -4.11 -0.16
C ASN A 220 -16.21 -3.47 1.15
N VAL A 221 -16.20 -4.28 2.21
CA VAL A 221 -16.96 -4.04 3.45
C VAL A 221 -16.76 -2.66 4.09
N SER A 222 -15.64 -1.97 3.83
CA SER A 222 -15.41 -0.60 4.31
C SER A 222 -16.37 0.45 3.71
N TYR A 223 -16.89 0.21 2.50
CA TYR A 223 -17.91 1.03 1.85
C TYR A 223 -19.27 0.82 2.50
N ASP A 224 -19.62 -0.45 2.76
CA ASP A 224 -20.91 -0.86 3.32
C ASP A 224 -21.01 -0.48 4.81
N ARG A 225 -19.91 -0.73 5.54
CA ARG A 225 -19.67 -0.28 6.93
C ARG A 225 -19.93 1.21 7.11
N ALA A 226 -19.60 2.04 6.12
CA ALA A 226 -19.81 3.48 6.23
C ALA A 226 -21.31 3.86 6.40
N ARG A 227 -22.25 2.93 6.24
CA ARG A 227 -23.69 3.14 6.47
C ARG A 227 -24.22 2.44 7.72
N VAL A 228 -23.35 1.76 8.49
CA VAL A 228 -23.73 1.07 9.73
C VAL A 228 -23.76 2.05 10.90
N ARG A 229 -24.95 2.20 11.51
CA ARG A 229 -25.21 3.14 12.60
C ARG A 229 -24.33 2.92 13.83
N ASP A 230 -24.05 1.66 14.15
CA ASP A 230 -23.26 1.25 15.33
C ASP A 230 -21.79 1.71 15.29
N GLU A 231 -21.25 2.02 14.12
CA GLU A 231 -19.86 2.48 13.97
C GLU A 231 -19.66 3.96 14.29
N TYR A 232 -20.74 4.74 14.20
CA TYR A 232 -20.82 6.17 14.51
C TYR A 232 -21.02 6.39 16.02
N ASN A 233 -20.11 5.81 16.81
CA ASN A 233 -19.97 5.96 18.25
C ASN A 233 -18.51 6.21 18.58
N ILE A 234 -18.19 6.91 19.68
CA ILE A 234 -16.82 7.08 20.19
C ILE A 234 -16.24 5.75 20.71
N LYS A 235 -17.05 4.94 21.40
CA LYS A 235 -16.71 3.58 21.84
C LYS A 235 -16.56 2.64 20.65
N GLN A 236 -15.57 1.76 20.71
CA GLN A 236 -15.35 0.77 19.66
C GLN A 236 -16.47 -0.28 19.70
N SER A 237 -17.01 -0.61 18.53
CA SER A 237 -17.99 -1.68 18.40
C SER A 237 -17.34 -3.06 18.60
N GLN A 238 -18.18 -4.06 18.82
CA GLN A 238 -17.85 -5.47 18.81
C GLN A 238 -18.13 -6.10 17.43
N ALA A 239 -18.12 -5.30 16.37
CA ALA A 239 -18.12 -5.82 15.00
C ALA A 239 -16.73 -6.36 14.63
N PHE A 240 -16.71 -7.38 13.80
CA PHE A 240 -15.58 -7.74 12.93
C PHE A 240 -16.08 -7.65 11.49
N TYR A 241 -15.59 -6.67 10.75
CA TYR A 241 -15.81 -6.54 9.32
C TYR A 241 -14.81 -7.39 8.54
N LEU A 242 -15.26 -8.51 7.96
CA LEU A 242 -14.43 -9.41 7.17
C LEU A 242 -14.56 -9.07 5.68
N ASP A 243 -13.47 -8.51 5.14
CA ASP A 243 -13.38 -7.97 3.79
C ASP A 243 -12.97 -9.05 2.76
N GLY A 244 -13.90 -9.49 1.92
CA GLY A 244 -13.66 -10.49 0.87
C GLY A 244 -12.61 -10.07 -0.16
N MET A 245 -12.56 -8.78 -0.53
CA MET A 245 -11.52 -8.23 -1.40
C MET A 245 -10.14 -8.26 -0.73
N ALA A 246 -10.05 -7.92 0.57
CA ALA A 246 -8.79 -8.02 1.32
C ALA A 246 -8.25 -9.45 1.36
N LEU A 247 -9.12 -10.45 1.61
CA LEU A 247 -8.74 -11.86 1.55
C LEU A 247 -8.22 -12.24 0.15
N HIS A 248 -8.93 -11.84 -0.90
CA HIS A 248 -8.52 -12.11 -2.29
C HIS A 248 -7.15 -11.50 -2.60
N VAL A 249 -6.95 -10.22 -2.28
CA VAL A 249 -5.69 -9.52 -2.60
C VAL A 249 -4.51 -10.16 -1.88
N ALA A 250 -4.69 -10.56 -0.62
CA ALA A 250 -3.67 -11.26 0.15
C ALA A 250 -3.31 -12.65 -0.40
N THR A 251 -4.27 -13.43 -0.93
CA THR A 251 -4.01 -14.80 -1.40
C THR A 251 -3.64 -14.89 -2.88
N SER A 252 -4.29 -14.09 -3.72
CA SER A 252 -4.40 -14.24 -5.18
C SER A 252 -4.41 -12.90 -5.94
N GLY A 253 -4.17 -11.76 -5.28
CA GLY A 253 -4.07 -10.47 -5.96
C GLY A 253 -2.82 -10.35 -6.85
N ILE A 254 -2.93 -9.53 -7.90
CA ILE A 254 -1.84 -9.26 -8.86
C ILE A 254 -1.19 -7.88 -8.63
N SER A 255 0.13 -7.81 -8.86
CA SER A 255 0.90 -6.56 -8.73
C SER A 255 0.62 -5.55 -9.85
N SER A 256 0.98 -4.28 -9.64
CA SER A 256 0.90 -3.22 -10.65
C SER A 256 1.72 -3.53 -11.92
N GLN A 257 2.86 -4.23 -11.78
CA GLN A 257 3.70 -4.67 -12.91
C GLN A 257 3.06 -5.83 -13.71
N GLN A 258 2.19 -6.62 -13.07
CA GLN A 258 1.49 -7.75 -13.68
C GLN A 258 0.20 -7.34 -14.41
N ARG A 259 -0.50 -6.30 -13.92
CA ARG A 259 -1.78 -5.83 -14.50
C ARG A 259 -1.78 -5.68 -16.03
N PRO A 260 -0.79 -5.03 -16.69
CA PRO A 260 -0.82 -4.86 -18.15
C PRO A 260 -0.79 -6.18 -18.92
N MET A 261 0.01 -7.15 -18.46
CA MET A 261 0.10 -8.47 -19.09
C MET A 261 -1.19 -9.26 -18.85
N TRP A 262 -1.75 -9.22 -17.64
CA TRP A 262 -3.03 -9.86 -17.33
C TRP A 262 -4.18 -9.29 -18.18
N HIS A 263 -4.24 -7.97 -18.37
CA HIS A 263 -5.25 -7.35 -19.23
C HIS A 263 -5.10 -7.75 -20.71
N LYS A 264 -3.87 -7.87 -21.22
CA LYS A 264 -3.59 -8.37 -22.57
C LYS A 264 -4.10 -9.82 -22.74
N HIS A 265 -3.67 -10.73 -21.86
CA HIS A 265 -4.06 -12.14 -21.86
C HIS A 265 -5.59 -12.31 -21.75
N ASN A 266 -6.22 -11.63 -20.79
CA ASN A 266 -7.67 -11.72 -20.58
C ASN A 266 -8.49 -11.13 -21.74
N LYS A 267 -7.95 -10.13 -22.47
CA LYS A 267 -8.58 -9.63 -23.70
C LYS A 267 -8.49 -10.67 -24.83
N ALA A 268 -7.31 -11.25 -25.06
CA ALA A 268 -7.11 -12.27 -26.09
C ALA A 268 -7.97 -13.52 -25.83
N LYS A 269 -8.06 -13.96 -24.56
CA LYS A 269 -8.91 -15.08 -24.14
C LYS A 269 -10.38 -14.86 -24.50
N LYS A 270 -10.95 -13.67 -24.21
CA LYS A 270 -12.34 -13.35 -24.57
C LYS A 270 -12.59 -13.41 -26.07
N THR A 271 -11.70 -12.83 -26.88
CA THR A 271 -11.80 -12.90 -28.35
C THR A 271 -11.76 -14.36 -28.84
N THR A 272 -10.94 -15.22 -28.22
CA THR A 272 -10.86 -16.64 -28.57
C THR A 272 -12.14 -17.41 -28.20
N GLU A 273 -12.74 -17.12 -27.04
CA GLU A 273 -14.02 -17.69 -26.60
C GLU A 273 -15.20 -17.27 -27.50
N GLU A 274 -15.13 -16.08 -28.12
CA GLU A 274 -16.15 -15.57 -29.05
C GLU A 274 -15.96 -16.03 -30.51
N GLU A 275 -14.71 -16.12 -31.00
CA GLU A 275 -14.42 -16.33 -32.44
C GLU A 275 -13.90 -17.74 -32.80
N SER A 276 -13.60 -18.60 -31.80
CA SER A 276 -13.19 -20.01 -32.00
C SER A 276 -11.91 -20.21 -32.87
N GLU A 277 -11.01 -19.23 -32.89
CA GLU A 277 -9.79 -19.28 -33.71
C GLU A 277 -8.68 -20.16 -33.10
N LEU A 278 -8.34 -21.25 -33.78
CA LEU A 278 -7.34 -22.23 -33.33
C LEU A 278 -5.92 -21.65 -33.17
N PHE A 279 -5.57 -20.62 -33.94
CA PHE A 279 -4.26 -19.97 -33.89
C PHE A 279 -4.06 -19.19 -32.58
N VAL A 280 -5.06 -18.42 -32.16
CA VAL A 280 -5.02 -17.62 -30.92
C VAL A 280 -4.96 -18.51 -29.68
N GLN A 281 -5.65 -19.67 -29.71
CA GLN A 281 -5.56 -20.66 -28.63
C GLN A 281 -4.12 -21.16 -28.42
N SER A 282 -3.36 -21.42 -29.50
CA SER A 282 -1.97 -21.88 -29.38
C SER A 282 -1.02 -20.80 -28.85
N GLU A 283 -1.27 -19.52 -29.16
CA GLU A 283 -0.51 -18.41 -28.56
C GLU A 283 -0.85 -18.23 -27.07
N LEU A 284 -2.12 -18.39 -26.68
CA LEU A 284 -2.56 -18.36 -25.28
C LEU A 284 -1.95 -19.50 -24.46
N ASP A 285 -1.95 -20.73 -24.99
CA ASP A 285 -1.35 -21.89 -24.33
C ASP A 285 0.18 -21.72 -24.15
N GLN A 286 0.85 -21.09 -25.12
CA GLN A 286 2.27 -20.73 -25.00
C GLN A 286 2.49 -19.59 -23.98
N GLU A 287 1.65 -18.54 -23.95
CA GLU A 287 1.74 -17.45 -22.96
C GLU A 287 1.50 -17.98 -21.53
N LEU A 288 0.60 -18.95 -21.36
CA LEU A 288 0.36 -19.67 -20.10
C LEU A 288 1.50 -20.63 -19.71
N SER A 289 2.24 -21.16 -20.67
CA SER A 289 3.47 -21.95 -20.42
C SER A 289 4.64 -21.04 -19.98
N ASP A 290 4.78 -19.89 -20.63
CA ASP A 290 5.80 -18.86 -20.33
C ASP A 290 5.56 -18.15 -18.99
N ASP A 291 4.29 -17.88 -18.65
CA ASP A 291 3.86 -17.12 -17.47
C ASP A 291 2.61 -17.75 -16.77
N PRO A 292 2.74 -18.93 -16.12
CA PRO A 292 1.60 -19.66 -15.53
C PRO A 292 0.78 -18.91 -14.47
N TRP A 293 1.35 -17.85 -13.89
CA TRP A 293 0.70 -17.00 -12.90
C TRP A 293 -0.54 -16.27 -13.43
N LEU A 294 -0.70 -16.13 -14.75
CA LEU A 294 -1.86 -15.49 -15.38
C LEU A 294 -3.20 -16.16 -14.99
N ASN A 295 -3.17 -17.46 -14.73
CA ASN A 295 -4.31 -18.25 -14.21
C ASN A 295 -4.27 -18.46 -12.67
N LYS A 296 -3.49 -17.64 -11.95
CA LYS A 296 -3.27 -17.76 -10.49
C LYS A 296 -3.56 -16.47 -9.72
N GLY A 297 -4.08 -15.46 -10.40
CA GLY A 297 -4.60 -14.24 -9.79
C GLY A 297 -5.45 -13.40 -10.75
N SER A 298 -6.13 -12.40 -10.20
CA SER A 298 -6.99 -11.48 -10.94
C SER A 298 -6.90 -10.04 -10.39
N PRO A 299 -7.48 -9.05 -11.08
CA PRO A 299 -7.90 -7.80 -10.46
C PRO A 299 -8.91 -8.03 -9.34
N ASN A 300 -9.06 -7.02 -8.48
CA ASN A 300 -9.76 -7.08 -7.22
C ASN A 300 -11.26 -6.69 -7.27
N SER A 301 -11.87 -6.55 -8.45
CA SER A 301 -13.31 -6.23 -8.56
C SER A 301 -14.18 -7.47 -8.32
N LEU A 302 -15.36 -7.31 -7.71
CA LEU A 302 -16.27 -8.42 -7.37
C LEU A 302 -16.48 -9.37 -8.56
N ALA A 303 -16.92 -8.83 -9.70
CA ALA A 303 -17.10 -9.62 -10.94
C ALA A 303 -15.83 -10.36 -11.41
N SER A 304 -14.64 -9.78 -11.25
CA SER A 304 -13.38 -10.45 -11.62
C SER A 304 -13.07 -11.62 -10.68
N VAL A 305 -13.32 -11.46 -9.39
CA VAL A 305 -12.99 -12.44 -8.34
C VAL A 305 -14.06 -13.54 -8.27
N ALA A 306 -15.34 -13.19 -8.46
CA ALA A 306 -16.46 -14.11 -8.66
C ALA A 306 -16.18 -15.07 -9.82
N LYS A 307 -15.77 -14.52 -10.98
CA LYS A 307 -15.44 -15.30 -12.16
C LYS A 307 -14.18 -16.17 -11.95
N PHE A 308 -13.17 -15.62 -11.28
CA PHE A 308 -11.88 -16.31 -11.08
C PHE A 308 -11.93 -17.45 -10.05
N HIS A 309 -12.61 -17.28 -8.91
CA HIS A 309 -12.71 -18.32 -7.87
C HIS A 309 -13.94 -19.22 -7.99
N CYS A 310 -15.08 -18.68 -8.41
CA CYS A 310 -16.36 -19.38 -8.40
C CYS A 310 -16.94 -19.65 -9.79
N GLY A 311 -16.34 -19.12 -10.87
CA GLY A 311 -16.86 -19.23 -12.24
C GLY A 311 -18.10 -18.37 -12.53
N ILE A 312 -18.54 -17.56 -11.57
CA ILE A 312 -19.78 -16.77 -11.63
C ILE A 312 -19.58 -15.51 -12.47
N ASP A 313 -20.44 -15.30 -13.46
CA ASP A 313 -20.57 -14.01 -14.14
C ASP A 313 -21.56 -13.12 -13.38
N VAL A 314 -21.11 -11.93 -12.97
CA VAL A 314 -21.93 -10.94 -12.26
C VAL A 314 -22.37 -9.88 -13.27
N ASP A 315 -23.67 -9.83 -13.54
CA ASP A 315 -24.30 -8.76 -14.32
C ASP A 315 -24.27 -7.45 -13.52
N LYS A 316 -24.18 -6.31 -14.22
CA LYS A 316 -24.07 -4.97 -13.65
C LYS A 316 -25.10 -3.99 -14.20
N SER A 317 -25.94 -4.40 -15.15
CA SER A 317 -26.94 -3.55 -15.78
C SER A 317 -27.93 -2.97 -14.76
N ASP A 318 -28.45 -3.79 -13.85
CA ASP A 318 -29.37 -3.38 -12.77
C ASP A 318 -28.79 -2.27 -11.86
N ARG A 319 -27.45 -2.13 -11.77
CA ARG A 319 -26.80 -1.10 -10.93
C ARG A 319 -26.98 0.31 -11.47
N GLU A 320 -27.24 0.47 -12.77
CA GLU A 320 -27.40 1.78 -13.42
C GLU A 320 -28.62 2.56 -12.89
N PHE A 321 -29.59 1.87 -12.28
CA PHE A 321 -30.71 2.51 -11.59
C PHE A 321 -30.28 3.39 -10.39
N PHE A 322 -29.18 3.05 -9.71
CA PHE A 322 -28.68 3.86 -8.58
C PHE A 322 -27.92 5.13 -9.01
N GLU A 323 -27.75 5.36 -10.32
CA GLU A 323 -27.24 6.63 -10.86
C GLU A 323 -28.31 7.74 -10.85
N THR A 324 -29.59 7.39 -10.69
CA THR A 324 -30.69 8.36 -10.70
C THR A 324 -30.64 9.33 -9.52
N THR A 325 -31.31 10.48 -9.71
CA THR A 325 -31.52 11.49 -8.68
C THR A 325 -32.97 11.52 -8.15
N ASP A 326 -33.88 10.72 -8.74
CA ASP A 326 -35.28 10.61 -8.33
C ASP A 326 -35.51 9.29 -7.56
N PRO A 327 -35.90 9.32 -6.27
CA PRO A 327 -36.19 8.12 -5.51
C PRO A 327 -37.31 7.24 -6.11
N GLN A 328 -38.21 7.81 -6.93
CA GLN A 328 -39.30 7.05 -7.54
C GLN A 328 -38.82 5.90 -8.44
N ASP A 329 -37.71 6.10 -9.17
CA ASP A 329 -37.11 5.06 -10.02
C ASP A 329 -36.72 3.81 -9.21
N ILE A 330 -36.28 3.99 -7.96
CA ILE A 330 -35.92 2.90 -7.04
C ILE A 330 -37.16 2.22 -6.48
N ILE A 331 -38.22 2.98 -6.21
CA ILE A 331 -39.50 2.49 -5.68
C ILE A 331 -40.21 1.62 -6.74
N ASP A 332 -40.29 2.10 -7.98
CA ASP A 332 -40.93 1.42 -9.10
C ASP A 332 -40.25 0.09 -9.46
N ASN A 333 -38.95 -0.03 -9.18
CA ASN A 333 -38.12 -1.21 -9.48
C ASN A 333 -37.68 -1.98 -8.21
N PHE A 334 -38.31 -1.74 -7.06
CA PHE A 334 -37.85 -2.18 -5.73
C PHE A 334 -37.51 -3.68 -5.64
N ASP A 335 -38.43 -4.57 -6.02
CA ASP A 335 -38.23 -6.03 -5.93
C ASP A 335 -37.01 -6.48 -6.77
N MET A 336 -36.79 -5.87 -7.94
CA MET A 336 -35.65 -6.17 -8.83
C MET A 336 -34.31 -5.71 -8.23
N LEU A 337 -34.28 -4.51 -7.64
CA LEU A 337 -33.07 -3.92 -7.07
C LEU A 337 -32.66 -4.60 -5.74
N MET A 338 -33.65 -5.00 -4.93
CA MET A 338 -33.42 -5.89 -3.78
C MET A 338 -32.86 -7.24 -4.24
N ASP A 339 -33.39 -7.79 -5.33
CA ASP A 339 -32.89 -9.03 -5.92
C ASP A 339 -31.47 -8.91 -6.48
N TYR A 340 -31.10 -7.74 -7.03
CA TYR A 340 -29.75 -7.43 -7.46
C TYR A 340 -28.77 -7.41 -6.26
N CYS A 341 -29.06 -6.62 -5.22
CA CYS A 341 -28.26 -6.56 -4.00
C CYS A 341 -28.09 -7.96 -3.35
N ALA A 342 -29.17 -8.76 -3.32
CA ALA A 342 -29.11 -10.13 -2.82
C ALA A 342 -28.24 -11.10 -3.66
N LYS A 343 -28.12 -10.89 -4.99
CA LYS A 343 -27.17 -11.65 -5.83
C LYS A 343 -25.72 -11.34 -5.43
N ASP A 344 -25.40 -10.08 -5.17
CA ASP A 344 -24.05 -9.67 -4.76
C ASP A 344 -23.70 -10.16 -3.34
N VAL A 345 -24.67 -10.25 -2.42
CA VAL A 345 -24.51 -10.93 -1.13
C VAL A 345 -24.20 -12.43 -1.29
N ASP A 346 -24.95 -13.15 -2.14
CA ASP A 346 -24.73 -14.58 -2.41
C ASP A 346 -23.37 -14.84 -3.10
N ALA A 347 -22.99 -14.01 -4.07
CA ALA A 347 -21.67 -14.04 -4.69
C ALA A 347 -20.56 -13.78 -3.66
N THR A 348 -20.73 -12.78 -2.78
CA THR A 348 -19.81 -12.44 -1.70
C THR A 348 -19.63 -13.59 -0.71
N PHE A 349 -20.71 -14.28 -0.32
CA PHE A 349 -20.63 -15.47 0.53
C PHE A 349 -19.79 -16.56 -0.13
N LYS A 350 -20.10 -16.93 -1.38
CA LYS A 350 -19.40 -18.00 -2.13
C LYS A 350 -17.92 -17.71 -2.30
N ILE A 351 -17.57 -16.48 -2.65
CA ILE A 351 -16.18 -16.02 -2.78
C ILE A 351 -15.46 -16.10 -1.43
N THR A 352 -16.07 -15.59 -0.36
CA THR A 352 -15.44 -15.56 0.97
C THR A 352 -15.28 -16.97 1.55
N ALA A 353 -16.25 -17.86 1.31
CA ALA A 353 -16.19 -19.26 1.71
C ALA A 353 -15.02 -20.02 1.04
N GLU A 354 -14.77 -19.78 -0.25
CA GLU A 354 -13.63 -20.36 -0.97
C GLU A 354 -12.28 -19.71 -0.57
N LEU A 355 -12.27 -18.40 -0.29
CA LEU A 355 -11.06 -17.67 0.06
C LEU A 355 -10.60 -17.89 1.50
N PHE A 356 -11.51 -17.98 2.46
CA PHE A 356 -11.16 -17.96 3.89
C PHE A 356 -10.26 -19.13 4.33
N PRO A 357 -10.50 -20.39 3.93
CA PRO A 357 -9.57 -21.49 4.20
C PRO A 357 -8.20 -21.30 3.54
N ARG A 358 -8.17 -20.74 2.32
CA ARG A 358 -6.93 -20.43 1.58
C ARG A 358 -6.14 -19.33 2.30
N PHE A 359 -6.82 -18.29 2.78
CA PHE A 359 -6.25 -17.22 3.59
C PHE A 359 -5.64 -17.76 4.88
N ARG A 360 -6.37 -18.58 5.65
CA ARG A 360 -5.85 -19.20 6.88
C ARG A 360 -4.64 -20.11 6.64
N LYS A 361 -4.55 -20.78 5.48
CA LYS A 361 -3.36 -21.57 5.08
C LYS A 361 -2.14 -20.69 4.73
N LYS A 362 -2.37 -19.55 4.07
CA LYS A 362 -1.29 -18.61 3.69
C LYS A 362 -0.83 -17.74 4.85
N ILE A 363 -1.75 -17.31 5.71
CA ILE A 363 -1.52 -16.39 6.82
C ILE A 363 -1.97 -17.13 8.10
N PRO A 364 -1.15 -18.07 8.60
CA PRO A 364 -1.58 -19.01 9.64
C PRO A 364 -1.64 -18.37 11.03
N HIS A 365 -0.71 -17.47 11.36
CA HIS A 365 -0.56 -16.93 12.70
C HIS A 365 -1.79 -16.11 13.16
N PRO A 366 -2.35 -16.36 14.36
CA PRO A 366 -3.65 -15.82 14.76
C PRO A 366 -3.66 -14.30 14.91
N VAL A 367 -2.53 -13.68 15.29
CA VAL A 367 -2.37 -12.20 15.35
C VAL A 367 -2.79 -11.52 14.04
N SER A 368 -2.42 -12.07 12.88
CA SER A 368 -2.73 -11.45 11.59
C SER A 368 -4.20 -11.49 11.22
N PHE A 369 -4.98 -12.46 11.73
CA PHE A 369 -6.43 -12.46 11.57
C PHE A 369 -7.10 -11.54 12.61
N ALA A 370 -6.65 -11.59 13.87
CA ALA A 370 -7.18 -10.73 14.92
C ALA A 370 -6.99 -9.23 14.62
N ALA A 371 -5.85 -8.83 14.04
CA ALA A 371 -5.57 -7.43 13.70
C ALA A 371 -6.56 -6.84 12.68
N LEU A 372 -7.12 -7.66 11.79
CA LEU A 372 -8.11 -7.20 10.79
C LEU A 372 -9.36 -6.59 11.44
N ARG A 373 -9.78 -7.08 12.62
CA ARG A 373 -10.90 -6.52 13.39
C ARG A 373 -10.66 -5.04 13.73
N HIS A 374 -9.44 -4.70 14.14
CA HIS A 374 -9.08 -3.35 14.57
C HIS A 374 -8.88 -2.42 13.36
N LEU A 375 -8.22 -2.92 12.30
CA LEU A 375 -8.08 -2.19 11.03
C LEU A 375 -9.44 -1.93 10.35
N GLY A 376 -10.41 -2.84 10.50
CA GLY A 376 -11.76 -2.70 9.97
C GLY A 376 -12.70 -1.80 10.78
N THR A 377 -12.32 -1.34 11.98
CA THR A 377 -13.19 -0.55 12.89
C THR A 377 -12.67 0.87 13.20
N LEU A 378 -11.74 1.37 12.38
CA LEU A 378 -11.15 2.72 12.46
C LEU A 378 -12.21 3.84 12.35
N VAL A 379 -11.93 4.96 13.00
CA VAL A 379 -12.86 6.10 13.15
C VAL A 379 -12.06 7.40 13.23
N LEU A 380 -12.53 8.46 12.58
CA LEU A 380 -11.90 9.77 12.60
C LEU A 380 -12.90 10.80 13.14
N PRO A 381 -12.82 11.19 14.43
CA PRO A 381 -13.67 12.23 14.99
C PRO A 381 -13.26 13.61 14.44
N THR A 382 -14.24 14.44 14.11
CA THR A 382 -14.07 15.79 13.56
C THR A 382 -15.15 16.71 14.12
N THR A 383 -15.25 17.95 13.65
CA THR A 383 -16.32 18.87 14.00
C THR A 383 -16.88 19.55 12.76
N LYS A 384 -17.93 20.38 12.89
CA LYS A 384 -18.43 21.25 11.81
C LYS A 384 -17.39 22.20 11.21
N LYS A 385 -16.21 22.35 11.83
CA LYS A 385 -15.03 22.97 11.19
C LYS A 385 -14.64 22.27 9.89
N TRP A 386 -15.00 20.99 9.70
CA TRP A 386 -14.83 20.28 8.45
C TRP A 386 -15.52 20.99 7.27
N ASP A 387 -16.78 21.38 7.45
CA ASP A 387 -17.54 22.09 6.42
C ASP A 387 -16.90 23.45 6.12
N THR A 388 -16.46 24.17 7.17
CA THR A 388 -15.72 25.43 7.04
C THR A 388 -14.38 25.25 6.31
N TYR A 389 -13.62 24.21 6.64
CA TYR A 389 -12.36 23.86 5.97
C TYR A 389 -12.59 23.57 4.49
N VAL A 390 -13.62 22.80 4.15
CA VAL A 390 -13.99 22.50 2.76
C VAL A 390 -14.39 23.77 2.02
N SER A 391 -15.25 24.63 2.60
CA SER A 391 -15.65 25.88 1.96
C SER A 391 -14.48 26.84 1.80
N THR A 392 -13.70 27.09 2.85
CA THR A 392 -12.58 28.04 2.80
C THR A 392 -11.45 27.55 1.89
N ALA A 393 -11.14 26.26 1.85
CA ALA A 393 -10.16 25.72 0.90
C ALA A 393 -10.64 25.84 -0.56
N GLU A 394 -11.93 25.64 -0.83
CA GLU A 394 -12.50 25.84 -2.17
C GLU A 394 -12.57 27.32 -2.55
N ASP A 395 -12.95 28.20 -1.63
CA ASP A 395 -13.00 29.65 -1.84
C ASP A 395 -11.59 30.22 -2.11
N CYS A 396 -10.57 29.84 -1.32
CA CYS A 396 -9.17 30.17 -1.59
C CYS A 396 -8.72 29.65 -2.97
N TYR A 397 -9.11 28.43 -3.34
CA TYR A 397 -8.76 27.87 -4.65
C TYR A 397 -9.46 28.60 -5.82
N MET A 398 -10.74 28.96 -5.66
CA MET A 398 -11.48 29.76 -6.64
C MET A 398 -10.89 31.16 -6.75
N HIS A 399 -10.51 31.79 -5.63
CA HIS A 399 -9.86 33.10 -5.61
C HIS A 399 -8.50 33.08 -6.33
N ASN A 400 -7.61 32.15 -5.98
CA ASN A 400 -6.33 31.97 -6.67
C ASN A 400 -6.53 31.75 -8.18
N ARG A 401 -7.54 30.95 -8.57
CA ARG A 401 -7.88 30.71 -9.99
C ARG A 401 -8.43 31.96 -10.68
N GLN A 402 -9.24 32.75 -9.99
CA GLN A 402 -9.80 34.01 -10.51
C GLN A 402 -8.69 35.04 -10.71
N GLN A 403 -7.85 35.29 -9.71
CA GLN A 403 -6.70 36.21 -9.81
C GLN A 403 -5.77 35.85 -10.98
N VAL A 404 -5.41 34.56 -11.12
CA VAL A 404 -4.61 34.07 -12.25
C VAL A 404 -5.31 34.32 -13.59
N SER A 405 -6.64 34.15 -13.66
CA SER A 405 -7.42 34.45 -14.86
C SER A 405 -7.46 35.95 -15.15
N GLU A 406 -7.63 36.80 -14.15
CA GLU A 406 -7.70 38.26 -14.27
C GLU A 406 -6.38 38.83 -14.80
N ILE A 407 -5.24 38.50 -14.18
CA ILE A 407 -3.90 38.96 -14.64
C ILE A 407 -3.65 38.53 -16.09
N LEU A 408 -4.04 37.29 -16.46
CA LEU A 408 -3.88 36.79 -17.82
C LEU A 408 -4.84 37.44 -18.82
N ARG A 409 -6.08 37.75 -18.41
CA ARG A 409 -7.08 38.47 -19.21
C ARG A 409 -6.66 39.91 -19.45
N GLU A 410 -6.22 40.62 -18.41
CA GLU A 410 -5.67 41.97 -18.53
C GLU A 410 -4.49 42.00 -19.50
N ARG A 411 -3.55 41.05 -19.38
CA ARG A 411 -2.41 40.99 -20.30
C ARG A 411 -2.85 40.68 -21.74
N ALA A 412 -3.75 39.72 -21.95
CA ALA A 412 -4.29 39.41 -23.27
C ALA A 412 -5.04 40.61 -23.89
N ASN A 413 -5.85 41.33 -23.10
CA ASN A 413 -6.58 42.52 -23.54
C ASN A 413 -5.63 43.67 -23.89
N SER A 414 -4.59 43.91 -23.08
CA SER A 414 -3.60 44.98 -23.33
C SER A 414 -2.84 44.80 -24.66
N LEU A 415 -2.75 43.57 -25.18
CA LEU A 415 -2.13 43.25 -26.46
C LEU A 415 -3.06 43.47 -27.67
N VAL A 416 -4.37 43.62 -27.44
CA VAL A 416 -5.37 43.87 -28.50
C VAL A 416 -6.07 45.23 -28.36
N SER A 417 -5.64 46.07 -27.42
CA SER A 417 -6.17 47.43 -27.20
C SER A 417 -6.11 48.32 -28.45
N PHE A 418 -5.10 48.11 -29.32
CA PHE A 418 -5.00 48.78 -30.62
C PHE A 418 -6.24 48.57 -31.51
N VAL A 419 -6.92 47.41 -31.40
CA VAL A 419 -8.15 47.11 -32.16
C VAL A 419 -9.30 48.01 -31.73
N GLU A 420 -9.40 48.29 -30.43
CA GLU A 420 -10.42 49.20 -29.87
C GLU A 420 -10.06 50.66 -30.12
N ALA A 421 -8.77 51.01 -30.02
CA ALA A 421 -8.24 52.33 -30.33
C ALA A 421 -8.24 52.67 -31.84
N LYS A 422 -8.42 51.66 -32.72
CA LYS A 422 -8.27 51.74 -34.19
C LYS A 422 -6.87 52.17 -34.64
N GLU A 423 -5.88 51.80 -33.86
CA GLU A 423 -4.46 51.99 -34.17
C GLU A 423 -3.97 50.89 -35.14
N PRO A 424 -2.85 51.11 -35.85
CA PRO A 424 -2.23 50.05 -36.65
C PRO A 424 -1.81 48.86 -35.77
N LEU A 425 -1.64 47.68 -36.40
CA LEU A 425 -1.10 46.49 -35.73
C LEU A 425 0.24 46.84 -35.05
N PRO A 426 0.46 46.51 -33.77
CA PRO A 426 1.75 46.72 -33.12
C PRO A 426 2.84 45.93 -33.84
N ASP A 427 4.00 46.57 -34.04
CA ASP A 427 5.18 45.85 -34.53
C ASP A 427 5.70 44.94 -33.41
N VAL A 428 5.57 43.64 -33.65
CA VAL A 428 5.96 42.56 -32.73
C VAL A 428 7.08 41.71 -33.32
N SER A 429 7.65 42.08 -34.47
CA SER A 429 8.66 41.29 -35.19
C SER A 429 9.92 41.03 -34.35
N ASP A 430 10.36 42.05 -33.62
CA ASP A 430 11.50 42.01 -32.68
C ASP A 430 11.18 41.31 -31.34
N ASP A 431 9.91 41.07 -30.98
CA ASP A 431 9.54 40.44 -29.71
C ASP A 431 9.53 38.89 -29.84
N PRO A 432 10.49 38.17 -29.22
CA PRO A 432 10.66 36.74 -29.47
C PRO A 432 9.55 35.87 -28.88
N TRP A 433 8.65 36.41 -28.03
CA TRP A 433 7.48 35.68 -27.55
C TRP A 433 6.22 36.04 -28.31
N LEU A 434 5.99 37.33 -28.56
CA LEU A 434 4.73 37.79 -29.15
C LEU A 434 4.63 37.42 -30.63
N ARG A 435 5.73 37.40 -31.39
CA ARG A 435 5.72 36.97 -32.80
C ARG A 435 5.33 35.51 -33.03
N GLN A 436 5.39 34.66 -31.99
CA GLN A 436 4.92 33.26 -32.04
C GLN A 436 3.38 33.15 -32.01
N LEU A 437 2.65 34.25 -31.83
CA LEU A 437 1.18 34.28 -31.84
C LEU A 437 0.63 34.55 -33.25
N ASP A 438 -0.53 33.97 -33.58
CA ASP A 438 -1.20 34.21 -34.86
C ASP A 438 -1.91 35.58 -34.88
N TRP A 439 -1.18 36.60 -35.31
CA TRP A 439 -1.65 37.99 -35.43
C TRP A 439 -2.59 38.25 -36.61
N THR A 440 -2.95 37.22 -37.40
CA THR A 440 -3.81 37.37 -38.58
C THR A 440 -5.16 37.96 -38.20
N LEU A 441 -5.46 39.17 -38.71
CA LEU A 441 -6.75 39.83 -38.52
C LEU A 441 -7.77 39.26 -39.50
N LYS A 442 -8.89 38.76 -38.98
CA LYS A 442 -9.96 38.22 -39.85
C LYS A 442 -10.88 39.34 -40.31
N GLU A 443 -10.89 39.58 -41.62
CA GLU A 443 -11.65 40.65 -42.26
C GLU A 443 -13.17 40.53 -42.07
N GLN A 444 -13.83 41.68 -42.05
CA GLN A 444 -15.29 41.75 -42.09
C GLN A 444 -15.81 41.32 -43.46
N ARG A 445 -16.66 40.29 -43.48
CA ARG A 445 -17.33 39.85 -44.70
C ARG A 445 -18.52 40.76 -45.01
N PHE A 446 -18.49 41.37 -46.19
CA PHE A 446 -19.58 42.19 -46.72
C PHE A 446 -20.42 41.41 -47.74
N LYS A 447 -21.71 41.73 -47.81
CA LYS A 447 -22.63 41.33 -48.87
C LYS A 447 -22.35 42.18 -50.12
N LYS A 448 -22.89 41.76 -51.28
CA LYS A 448 -22.76 42.51 -52.56
C LYS A 448 -23.32 43.93 -52.54
N ASN A 449 -24.18 44.28 -51.57
CA ASN A 449 -24.73 45.63 -51.38
C ASN A 449 -23.93 46.49 -50.37
N GLY A 450 -22.74 46.06 -49.95
CA GLY A 450 -21.88 46.80 -49.02
C GLY A 450 -22.24 46.65 -47.54
N GLU A 451 -23.33 45.96 -47.19
CA GLU A 451 -23.69 45.67 -45.80
C GLU A 451 -22.87 44.51 -45.22
N PRO A 452 -22.50 44.51 -43.93
CA PRO A 452 -21.89 43.35 -43.30
C PRO A 452 -22.81 42.11 -43.32
N VAL A 453 -22.23 40.93 -43.50
CA VAL A 453 -22.96 39.65 -43.48
C VAL A 453 -23.45 39.36 -42.06
N ALA A 454 -24.75 39.06 -41.90
CA ALA A 454 -25.41 38.91 -40.60
C ALA A 454 -24.87 37.80 -39.67
N LYS A 455 -24.01 36.91 -40.18
CA LYS A 455 -23.26 35.91 -39.42
C LYS A 455 -21.76 36.13 -39.61
N GLN A 456 -21.23 37.24 -39.10
CA GLN A 456 -19.78 37.42 -38.97
C GLN A 456 -19.19 36.39 -37.99
N ALA A 457 -17.87 36.21 -38.04
CA ALA A 457 -17.18 35.42 -37.03
C ALA A 457 -17.24 36.16 -35.68
N PHE A 458 -17.18 35.43 -34.57
CA PHE A 458 -17.10 36.10 -33.27
C PHE A 458 -15.77 36.84 -33.16
N LEU A 459 -15.83 38.08 -32.64
CA LEU A 459 -14.69 39.01 -32.54
C LEU A 459 -13.97 39.27 -33.88
N THR A 460 -14.69 39.35 -35.00
CA THR A 460 -14.11 39.79 -36.30
C THR A 460 -13.37 41.14 -36.15
N GLY A 461 -12.18 41.26 -36.74
CA GLY A 461 -11.25 42.37 -36.52
C GLY A 461 -10.17 42.13 -35.45
N TYR A 462 -10.31 41.11 -34.60
CA TYR A 462 -9.27 40.70 -33.65
C TYR A 462 -8.33 39.62 -34.26
N PRO A 463 -7.08 39.50 -33.76
CA PRO A 463 -6.17 38.39 -34.07
C PRO A 463 -6.78 37.00 -33.84
N GLU A 464 -6.45 36.02 -34.67
CA GLU A 464 -6.94 34.63 -34.50
C GLU A 464 -6.46 34.03 -33.16
N TRP A 465 -5.23 34.34 -32.69
CA TRP A 465 -4.74 33.87 -31.37
C TRP A 465 -5.64 34.29 -30.20
N TYR A 466 -6.17 35.52 -30.25
CA TYR A 466 -7.03 36.07 -29.22
C TYR A 466 -8.44 35.48 -29.31
N ARG A 467 -8.95 35.35 -30.54
CA ARG A 467 -10.27 34.78 -30.82
C ARG A 467 -10.37 33.30 -30.44
N ASP A 468 -9.26 32.57 -30.50
CA ASP A 468 -9.17 31.18 -30.07
C ASP A 468 -9.43 30.97 -28.57
N LEU A 469 -9.26 32.00 -27.74
CA LEU A 469 -9.61 31.96 -26.33
C LEU A 469 -11.13 31.90 -26.10
N PHE A 470 -11.96 32.30 -27.08
CA PHE A 470 -13.42 32.41 -26.95
C PHE A 470 -14.18 31.25 -27.64
N ARG A 471 -13.53 30.10 -27.83
CA ARG A 471 -14.11 28.91 -28.49
C ARG A 471 -15.14 28.13 -27.65
N ASN A 472 -15.44 28.53 -26.42
CA ASN A 472 -16.47 27.88 -25.58
C ASN A 472 -17.91 28.29 -25.98
N LYS A 473 -18.90 27.58 -25.44
CA LYS A 473 -20.32 27.86 -25.74
C LYS A 473 -20.80 29.20 -25.19
N GLU A 474 -20.31 29.62 -24.02
CA GLU A 474 -20.67 30.91 -23.40
C GLU A 474 -19.98 32.12 -24.06
N LYS A 475 -18.96 31.90 -24.92
CA LYS A 475 -18.11 32.96 -25.51
C LYS A 475 -17.39 33.80 -24.45
N GLU A 476 -16.88 33.14 -23.43
CA GLU A 476 -16.01 33.75 -22.42
C GLU A 476 -14.54 33.48 -22.74
N MET A 477 -13.63 34.35 -22.26
CA MET A 477 -12.19 34.14 -22.48
C MET A 477 -11.67 32.99 -21.63
N ASN A 478 -11.41 31.85 -22.25
CA ASN A 478 -10.84 30.66 -21.62
C ASN A 478 -9.30 30.72 -21.60
N ILE A 479 -8.75 31.42 -20.61
CA ILE A 479 -7.31 31.55 -20.40
C ILE A 479 -6.89 31.00 -19.02
N SER A 480 -5.75 30.31 -18.96
CA SER A 480 -5.23 29.67 -17.74
C SER A 480 -3.74 29.34 -17.86
N VAL A 481 -3.11 28.89 -16.77
CA VAL A 481 -1.74 28.34 -16.78
C VAL A 481 -1.56 27.09 -17.67
N ARG A 482 -2.65 26.47 -18.14
CA ARG A 482 -2.62 25.31 -19.06
C ARG A 482 -2.76 25.72 -20.53
N THR A 483 -3.12 26.96 -20.84
CA THR A 483 -3.30 27.45 -22.21
C THR A 483 -1.92 27.63 -22.89
N ARG A 484 -1.75 27.14 -24.13
CA ARG A 484 -0.43 27.10 -24.82
C ARG A 484 0.22 28.48 -24.96
N ILE A 485 -0.56 29.56 -25.11
CA ILE A 485 -0.02 30.92 -25.25
C ILE A 485 0.47 31.52 -23.92
N THR A 486 0.10 30.96 -22.77
CA THR A 486 0.38 31.59 -21.46
C THR A 486 1.87 31.78 -21.17
N PRO A 487 2.78 30.82 -21.46
CA PRO A 487 4.23 31.07 -21.39
C PRO A 487 4.76 32.21 -22.27
N LEU A 488 4.07 32.53 -23.37
CA LEU A 488 4.42 33.65 -24.27
C LEU A 488 3.89 34.98 -23.71
N LEU A 489 2.63 35.01 -23.26
CA LEU A 489 2.03 36.18 -22.61
C LEU A 489 2.79 36.59 -21.34
N LEU A 490 3.33 35.61 -20.60
CA LEU A 490 4.18 35.80 -19.42
C LEU A 490 5.68 35.96 -19.77
N LYS A 491 6.04 36.00 -21.06
CA LYS A 491 7.43 36.13 -21.53
C LYS A 491 8.45 35.29 -20.75
N LEU A 492 8.18 33.99 -20.64
CA LEU A 492 9.01 33.10 -19.84
C LEU A 492 10.38 32.83 -20.49
N LYS A 493 11.41 32.74 -19.65
CA LYS A 493 12.80 32.49 -20.00
C LYS A 493 13.31 31.20 -19.35
N TRP A 494 14.17 30.46 -20.05
CA TRP A 494 14.91 29.32 -19.51
C TRP A 494 16.41 29.57 -19.62
N GLU A 495 17.16 29.46 -18.51
CA GLU A 495 18.58 29.83 -18.43
C GLU A 495 18.86 31.28 -18.92
N GLY A 496 17.86 32.17 -18.79
CA GLY A 496 17.89 33.54 -19.30
C GLY A 496 17.47 33.72 -20.77
N TYR A 497 17.26 32.65 -21.53
CA TYR A 497 16.91 32.67 -22.94
C TYR A 497 15.39 32.57 -23.17
N PRO A 498 14.79 33.26 -24.16
CA PRO A 498 13.37 33.16 -24.46
C PRO A 498 12.90 31.72 -24.73
N LEU A 499 11.70 31.38 -24.22
CA LEU A 499 11.00 30.15 -24.58
C LEU A 499 10.36 30.24 -25.96
N LEU A 500 10.46 29.13 -26.69
CA LEU A 500 9.95 28.95 -28.05
C LEU A 500 9.20 27.62 -28.14
N TRP A 501 8.04 27.61 -28.80
CA TRP A 501 7.25 26.39 -29.00
C TRP A 501 7.55 25.74 -30.37
N THR A 502 7.74 24.42 -30.39
CA THR A 502 7.75 23.63 -31.64
C THR A 502 6.80 22.44 -31.51
N ASP A 503 6.11 22.05 -32.59
CA ASP A 503 5.15 20.94 -32.49
C ASP A 503 5.87 19.58 -32.43
N SER A 504 7.07 19.44 -32.99
CA SER A 504 7.89 18.22 -32.87
C SER A 504 8.53 18.05 -31.48
N ALA A 505 9.14 19.10 -30.92
CA ALA A 505 10.01 19.01 -29.73
C ALA A 505 9.43 19.64 -28.45
N GLY A 506 8.32 20.39 -28.56
CA GLY A 506 7.64 21.08 -27.47
C GLY A 506 8.33 22.39 -27.09
N TRP A 507 8.25 22.78 -25.82
CA TRP A 507 8.97 23.96 -25.30
C TRP A 507 10.48 23.77 -25.40
N CYS A 508 11.11 24.70 -26.11
CA CYS A 508 12.54 24.84 -26.29
C CYS A 508 13.00 26.25 -25.85
N PHE A 509 14.31 26.47 -25.79
CA PHE A 509 14.89 27.80 -25.56
C PHE A 509 15.99 28.10 -26.58
N LYS A 510 16.02 29.35 -27.07
CA LYS A 510 16.87 29.81 -28.18
C LYS A 510 18.24 30.28 -27.66
N VAL A 511 19.30 29.53 -27.96
CA VAL A 511 20.67 29.81 -27.52
C VAL A 511 21.53 30.23 -28.71
N PRO A 512 22.33 31.32 -28.63
CA PRO A 512 23.28 31.68 -29.70
C PRO A 512 24.23 30.52 -30.01
N ASP A 513 24.51 30.29 -31.28
CA ASP A 513 25.47 29.29 -31.78
C ASP A 513 26.93 29.75 -31.59
N GLU A 514 27.20 30.37 -30.45
CA GLU A 514 28.54 30.63 -29.99
C GLU A 514 29.13 29.34 -29.41
N THR A 515 30.34 28.99 -29.84
CA THR A 515 31.08 27.82 -29.37
C THR A 515 31.17 27.72 -27.83
N LYS A 516 31.11 28.85 -27.10
CA LYS A 516 31.07 28.87 -25.63
C LYS A 516 29.67 28.59 -25.06
N ALA A 517 28.63 29.22 -25.61
CA ALA A 517 27.24 29.06 -25.13
C ALA A 517 26.72 27.64 -25.39
N VAL A 518 26.92 27.11 -26.59
CA VAL A 518 26.52 25.74 -26.96
C VAL A 518 27.28 24.71 -26.13
N LYS A 519 28.60 24.87 -25.93
CA LYS A 519 29.38 24.00 -25.02
C LYS A 519 28.89 24.07 -23.58
N ARG A 520 28.50 25.23 -23.06
CA ARG A 520 27.92 25.39 -21.71
C ARG A 520 26.60 24.62 -21.58
N MET A 521 25.68 24.75 -22.54
CA MET A 521 24.39 24.05 -22.47
C MET A 521 24.53 22.53 -22.68
N THR A 522 25.45 22.12 -23.54
CA THR A 522 25.80 20.71 -23.72
C THR A 522 26.45 20.11 -22.46
N ALA A 523 27.32 20.86 -21.78
CA ALA A 523 27.91 20.45 -20.49
C ALA A 523 26.86 20.33 -19.37
N LYS A 524 25.83 21.20 -19.38
CA LYS A 524 24.62 21.09 -18.53
C LYS A 524 23.63 20.00 -18.98
N ASN A 525 23.98 19.20 -20.01
CA ASN A 525 23.20 18.06 -20.50
C ASN A 525 21.81 18.41 -21.06
N TYR A 526 21.62 19.65 -21.52
CA TYR A 526 20.43 19.98 -22.30
C TYR A 526 20.46 19.25 -23.66
N THR A 527 19.30 18.74 -24.07
CA THR A 527 19.18 17.98 -25.33
C THR A 527 18.85 18.93 -26.47
N LEU A 528 19.62 18.90 -27.55
CA LEU A 528 19.31 19.64 -28.78
C LEU A 528 17.92 19.24 -29.30
N ALA A 529 17.12 20.21 -29.75
CA ALA A 529 15.85 19.93 -30.40
C ALA A 529 16.09 19.25 -31.75
N LYS A 530 15.37 18.16 -32.02
CA LYS A 530 15.26 17.56 -33.35
C LYS A 530 13.91 17.99 -33.91
N LEU A 531 13.95 18.92 -34.85
CA LEU A 531 12.77 19.44 -35.54
C LEU A 531 12.32 18.48 -36.65
N SER A 532 11.04 18.53 -37.03
CA SER A 532 10.60 17.99 -38.32
C SER A 532 10.98 18.95 -39.45
N GLU A 533 10.77 18.56 -40.71
CA GLU A 533 11.08 19.44 -41.85
C GLU A 533 10.19 20.70 -41.84
N GLU A 534 8.92 20.55 -41.46
CA GLU A 534 7.95 21.66 -41.37
C GLU A 534 8.30 22.63 -40.22
N ASP A 535 8.63 22.11 -39.04
CA ASP A 535 9.11 22.93 -37.91
C ASP A 535 10.45 23.60 -38.25
N HIS A 536 11.32 22.95 -39.04
CA HIS A 536 12.60 23.54 -39.42
C HIS A 536 12.38 24.69 -40.41
N GLU A 537 11.58 24.50 -41.45
CA GLU A 537 11.24 25.51 -42.46
C GLU A 537 10.55 26.72 -41.83
N ALA A 538 9.56 26.50 -40.96
CA ALA A 538 8.85 27.58 -40.26
C ALA A 538 9.74 28.41 -39.29
N LEU A 539 10.87 27.86 -38.85
CA LEU A 539 11.81 28.50 -37.91
C LEU A 539 13.14 28.89 -38.57
N LEU A 540 13.29 28.73 -39.90
CA LEU A 540 14.55 28.98 -40.61
C LEU A 540 15.07 30.40 -40.39
N ASP A 541 14.20 31.40 -40.52
CA ASP A 541 14.54 32.80 -40.31
C ASP A 541 14.83 33.06 -38.82
N GLU A 542 14.05 32.49 -37.91
CA GLU A 542 14.29 32.64 -36.46
C GLU A 542 15.64 32.07 -36.00
N LEU A 543 16.20 31.07 -36.68
CA LEU A 543 17.49 30.46 -36.36
C LEU A 543 18.68 31.16 -37.02
N ARG A 544 18.44 32.13 -37.90
CA ARG A 544 19.45 32.83 -38.72
C ARG A 544 19.45 34.36 -38.58
N ASP A 545 18.34 34.94 -38.13
CA ASP A 545 18.20 36.38 -37.93
C ASP A 545 19.05 36.88 -36.74
N ASN A 546 19.86 37.91 -37.01
CA ASN A 546 20.89 38.47 -36.12
C ASN A 546 21.89 37.46 -35.52
N GLY A 547 22.12 36.33 -36.20
CA GLY A 547 23.14 35.33 -35.85
C GLY A 547 22.66 33.90 -36.09
N TYR A 548 23.56 32.93 -35.94
CA TYR A 548 23.19 31.52 -35.89
C TYR A 548 22.72 31.16 -34.48
N TYR A 549 21.65 30.38 -34.36
CA TYR A 549 21.10 29.93 -33.06
C TYR A 549 20.80 28.43 -33.06
N GLN A 550 20.93 27.81 -31.89
CA GLN A 550 20.56 26.42 -31.63
C GLN A 550 19.41 26.34 -30.61
N LEU A 551 18.46 25.44 -30.84
CA LEU A 551 17.36 25.16 -29.92
C LEU A 551 17.71 24.00 -28.98
N PHE A 552 17.55 24.24 -27.68
CA PHE A 552 17.62 23.20 -26.66
C PHE A 552 16.24 22.94 -26.09
N LYS A 553 15.89 21.66 -25.89
CA LYS A 553 14.63 21.25 -25.27
C LYS A 553 14.59 21.61 -23.80
N VAL A 554 13.47 22.13 -23.31
CA VAL A 554 13.19 22.17 -21.87
C VAL A 554 13.10 20.72 -21.34
N PRO A 555 13.84 20.35 -20.27
CA PRO A 555 13.87 18.97 -19.78
C PRO A 555 12.50 18.45 -19.34
N HIS A 556 12.10 17.26 -19.79
CA HIS A 556 10.88 16.60 -19.32
C HIS A 556 11.16 15.72 -18.08
N PRO A 557 10.29 15.69 -17.04
CA PRO A 557 10.55 14.95 -15.79
C PRO A 557 10.76 13.43 -15.97
N GLU A 558 10.09 12.83 -16.95
CA GLU A 558 10.22 11.40 -17.31
C GLU A 558 11.45 11.09 -18.19
N GLY A 559 12.26 12.09 -18.56
CA GLY A 559 13.50 11.92 -19.33
C GLY A 559 13.51 12.57 -20.72
N PRO A 560 14.69 12.60 -21.38
CA PRO A 560 14.97 13.45 -22.54
C PRO A 560 14.24 13.05 -23.84
N SER A 561 13.73 11.82 -23.92
CA SER A 561 12.97 11.33 -25.08
C SER A 561 11.56 11.92 -25.19
N LYS A 562 10.98 12.42 -24.08
CA LYS A 562 9.68 13.10 -24.06
C LYS A 562 9.84 14.58 -24.43
N ARG A 563 8.78 15.21 -24.93
CA ARG A 563 8.71 16.67 -25.18
C ARG A 563 8.08 17.39 -23.99
N CYS A 564 8.57 18.58 -23.65
CA CYS A 564 7.94 19.42 -22.64
C CYS A 564 6.71 20.12 -23.23
N THR A 565 5.51 19.85 -22.71
CA THR A 565 4.27 20.51 -23.16
C THR A 565 3.77 21.59 -22.18
N SER A 566 4.21 21.57 -20.92
CA SER A 566 3.76 22.51 -19.88
C SER A 566 4.89 22.85 -18.90
N VAL A 567 5.45 24.05 -19.04
CA VAL A 567 6.49 24.63 -18.17
C VAL A 567 5.97 25.21 -16.86
N LEU A 568 4.65 25.46 -16.76
CA LEU A 568 3.98 25.97 -15.55
C LEU A 568 3.42 24.85 -14.66
N SER A 569 3.87 23.60 -14.86
CA SER A 569 3.42 22.46 -14.04
C SER A 569 4.28 22.29 -12.78
N LYS A 570 3.73 21.65 -11.74
CA LYS A 570 4.35 21.41 -10.42
C LYS A 570 5.81 20.94 -10.47
N ASN A 571 6.18 20.15 -11.48
CA ASN A 571 7.54 19.61 -11.62
C ASN A 571 8.60 20.68 -11.94
N TYR A 572 8.18 21.88 -12.37
CA TYR A 572 9.08 22.97 -12.75
C TYR A 572 9.24 24.07 -11.69
N LEU A 573 8.47 24.03 -10.59
CA LEU A 573 8.53 25.03 -9.51
C LEU A 573 9.96 25.25 -8.98
N ARG A 574 10.71 24.17 -8.77
CA ARG A 574 12.13 24.21 -8.34
C ARG A 574 13.06 24.95 -9.31
N TYR A 575 12.76 24.93 -10.61
CA TYR A 575 13.55 25.67 -11.59
C TYR A 575 13.23 27.16 -11.53
N PHE A 576 12.01 27.51 -11.12
CA PHE A 576 11.63 28.90 -10.85
C PHE A 576 12.29 29.44 -9.58
N GLU A 577 12.21 28.70 -8.48
CA GLU A 577 12.84 29.02 -7.19
C GLU A 577 14.37 29.22 -7.34
N ASN A 578 15.03 28.43 -8.20
CA ASN A 578 16.47 28.53 -8.48
C ASN A 578 16.81 29.49 -9.64
N GLY A 579 15.85 30.25 -10.18
CA GLY A 579 16.07 31.23 -11.26
C GLY A 579 16.38 30.66 -12.66
N VAL A 580 16.31 29.34 -12.83
CA VAL A 580 16.52 28.65 -14.12
C VAL A 580 15.33 28.89 -15.06
N LEU A 581 14.11 28.88 -14.54
CA LEU A 581 12.90 29.36 -15.22
C LEU A 581 12.59 30.76 -14.66
N SER A 582 12.40 31.76 -15.52
CA SER A 582 12.12 33.14 -15.10
C SER A 582 11.17 33.84 -16.07
N SER A 583 10.89 35.12 -15.87
CA SER A 583 9.95 35.93 -16.66
C SER A 583 10.47 37.38 -16.77
N GLU A 584 10.00 38.13 -17.78
CA GLU A 584 10.16 39.59 -17.83
C GLU A 584 9.19 40.34 -16.91
N TYR A 585 8.16 39.67 -16.39
CA TYR A 585 7.10 40.28 -15.58
C TYR A 585 7.12 39.77 -14.14
N GLU A 586 7.07 40.69 -13.18
CA GLU A 586 7.03 40.37 -11.76
C GLU A 586 5.79 39.54 -11.38
N TYR A 587 4.63 39.88 -11.94
CA TYR A 587 3.35 39.16 -11.72
C TYR A 587 3.36 37.69 -12.20
N ALA A 588 4.33 37.27 -13.02
CA ALA A 588 4.50 35.85 -13.35
C ALA A 588 4.97 35.03 -12.13
N GLN A 589 5.68 35.66 -11.18
CA GLN A 589 6.00 35.06 -9.88
C GLN A 589 4.74 34.81 -9.06
N ASP A 590 3.80 35.76 -9.05
CA ASP A 590 2.52 35.62 -8.35
C ASP A 590 1.68 34.49 -8.96
N ILE A 591 1.52 34.43 -10.28
CA ILE A 591 0.78 33.34 -10.96
C ILE A 591 1.36 31.96 -10.61
N LEU A 592 2.70 31.84 -10.58
CA LEU A 592 3.36 30.58 -10.24
C LEU A 592 3.23 30.22 -8.75
N ARG A 593 3.26 31.21 -7.85
CA ARG A 593 2.98 31.03 -6.42
C ARG A 593 1.55 30.54 -6.20
N LEU A 594 0.55 31.23 -6.75
CA LEU A 594 -0.88 30.89 -6.63
C LEU A 594 -1.19 29.48 -7.18
N ASN A 595 -0.54 29.08 -8.27
CA ASN A 595 -0.66 27.74 -8.85
C ASN A 595 0.07 26.65 -8.01
N SER A 596 1.17 27.01 -7.35
CA SER A 596 1.86 26.13 -6.37
C SER A 596 0.96 25.85 -5.16
N GLU A 597 0.33 26.90 -4.61
CA GLU A 597 -0.62 26.83 -3.50
C GLU A 597 -1.82 25.94 -3.83
N ALA A 598 -2.41 26.11 -5.02
CA ALA A 598 -3.51 25.31 -5.52
C ALA A 598 -3.14 23.84 -5.86
N SER A 599 -1.85 23.54 -6.05
CA SER A 599 -1.40 22.23 -6.59
C SER A 599 -1.67 21.04 -5.65
N TYR A 600 -1.82 21.25 -4.34
CA TYR A 600 -2.24 20.19 -3.42
C TYR A 600 -3.74 19.97 -3.47
N TRP A 601 -4.53 21.04 -3.36
CA TRP A 601 -5.98 20.98 -3.43
C TRP A 601 -6.46 20.33 -4.73
N MET A 602 -5.97 20.78 -5.89
CA MET A 602 -6.30 20.17 -7.20
C MET A 602 -6.09 18.65 -7.29
N GLY A 603 -5.13 18.09 -6.54
CA GLY A 603 -4.84 16.65 -6.54
C GLY A 603 -5.72 15.82 -5.59
N ASN A 604 -6.31 16.45 -4.57
CA ASN A 604 -7.02 15.77 -3.48
C ASN A 604 -8.50 16.19 -3.34
N ARG A 605 -8.90 17.34 -3.91
CA ARG A 605 -10.21 17.99 -3.78
C ARG A 605 -11.37 17.01 -3.82
N ASN A 606 -11.52 16.24 -4.90
CA ASN A 606 -12.63 15.29 -5.01
C ASN A 606 -12.60 14.25 -3.87
N ARG A 607 -11.44 13.70 -3.50
CA ARG A 607 -11.33 12.72 -2.41
C ARG A 607 -11.69 13.30 -1.05
N ILE A 608 -11.46 14.59 -0.84
CA ILE A 608 -11.82 15.33 0.38
C ILE A 608 -13.32 15.62 0.38
N LEU A 609 -13.90 16.06 -0.74
CA LEU A 609 -15.34 16.27 -0.91
C LEU A 609 -16.15 14.96 -0.79
N ASP A 610 -15.60 13.83 -1.26
CA ASP A 610 -16.22 12.49 -1.22
C ASP A 610 -16.14 11.82 0.18
N GLN A 611 -15.62 12.52 1.21
CA GLN A 611 -15.61 12.02 2.58
C GLN A 611 -17.01 12.06 3.19
N PHE A 612 -17.44 10.91 3.70
CA PHE A 612 -18.75 10.80 4.33
C PHE A 612 -18.65 11.17 5.82
N VAL A 613 -18.98 12.42 6.13
CA VAL A 613 -19.17 12.90 7.50
C VAL A 613 -20.61 12.64 7.93
N VAL A 614 -20.78 12.09 9.12
CA VAL A 614 -22.07 12.12 9.85
C VAL A 614 -21.88 13.03 11.05
N TYR A 615 -22.87 13.86 11.36
CA TYR A 615 -22.85 14.75 12.54
C TYR A 615 -23.70 14.19 13.70
N SER A 616 -23.31 14.52 14.93
CA SER A 616 -23.94 14.02 16.16
C SER A 616 -25.40 14.49 16.31
N ASP A 617 -26.35 13.56 16.36
CA ASP A 617 -27.74 13.85 16.69
C ASP A 617 -27.91 14.09 18.20
N THR A 618 -28.18 15.35 18.59
CA THR A 618 -28.43 15.74 19.98
C THR A 618 -29.75 15.18 20.56
N GLY A 619 -30.67 14.74 19.71
CA GLY A 619 -31.86 13.96 20.05
C GLY A 619 -31.55 12.49 20.34
N GLY A 620 -30.46 11.94 19.80
CA GLY A 620 -30.04 10.54 19.94
C GLY A 620 -31.00 9.54 19.29
N SER A 621 -31.60 9.92 18.16
CA SER A 621 -32.57 9.17 17.36
C SER A 621 -31.95 8.62 16.07
N LYS A 622 -31.26 9.47 15.30
CA LYS A 622 -30.63 9.11 14.02
C LYS A 622 -29.31 8.37 14.21
N ASN A 623 -28.49 8.79 15.18
CA ASN A 623 -27.19 8.16 15.50
C ASN A 623 -26.88 8.18 17.02
N MET A 624 -25.83 7.45 17.41
CA MET A 624 -25.45 7.22 18.81
C MET A 624 -23.95 7.52 19.04
N PHE A 625 -23.56 8.78 18.89
CA PHE A 625 -22.16 9.20 19.03
C PHE A 625 -21.56 8.94 20.42
N PHE A 626 -22.37 9.14 21.46
CA PHE A 626 -21.99 8.93 22.85
C PHE A 626 -23.02 8.06 23.56
N ASP A 627 -22.60 7.37 24.63
CA ASP A 627 -23.43 6.48 25.44
C ASP A 627 -24.67 7.15 26.08
N THR A 628 -24.70 8.49 26.12
CA THR A 628 -25.71 9.28 26.83
C THR A 628 -26.06 10.54 26.06
N LYS A 629 -27.36 10.89 26.00
CA LYS A 629 -27.84 12.14 25.38
C LYS A 629 -27.25 13.41 26.00
N VAL A 630 -26.85 13.37 27.28
CA VAL A 630 -26.15 14.49 27.96
C VAL A 630 -24.82 14.78 27.26
N LYS A 631 -23.96 13.78 27.10
CA LYS A 631 -22.69 13.92 26.36
C LYS A 631 -22.89 14.35 24.91
N SER A 632 -23.91 13.85 24.20
CA SER A 632 -24.22 14.34 22.84
C SER A 632 -24.58 15.83 22.79
N ARG A 633 -25.26 16.35 23.83
CA ARG A 633 -25.59 17.79 23.95
C ARG A 633 -24.41 18.65 24.40
N GLU A 634 -23.43 18.08 25.10
CA GLU A 634 -22.14 18.73 25.37
C GLU A 634 -21.25 18.83 24.11
N HIS A 635 -21.59 18.09 23.06
CA HIS A 635 -20.81 17.91 21.83
C HIS A 635 -21.66 18.10 20.55
N PRO A 636 -22.43 19.20 20.42
CA PRO A 636 -23.44 19.36 19.35
C PRO A 636 -22.85 19.54 17.94
N ASP A 637 -21.55 19.84 17.84
CA ASP A 637 -20.84 20.10 16.59
C ASP A 637 -19.89 18.96 16.20
N MET A 638 -19.85 17.86 16.95
CA MET A 638 -19.01 16.70 16.62
C MET A 638 -19.53 15.96 15.38
N GLY A 639 -18.59 15.59 14.51
CA GLY A 639 -18.79 14.67 13.39
C GLY A 639 -17.88 13.46 13.48
N ILE A 640 -18.18 12.42 12.72
CA ILE A 640 -17.33 11.24 12.55
C ILE A 640 -17.21 10.94 11.05
N ILE A 641 -15.99 10.67 10.61
CA ILE A 641 -15.66 10.11 9.30
C ILE A 641 -15.22 8.66 9.50
N LEU A 642 -15.76 7.76 8.68
CA LEU A 642 -15.33 6.36 8.63
C LEU A 642 -14.42 6.16 7.40
N PRO A 643 -13.10 5.96 7.57
CA PRO A 643 -12.20 5.79 6.43
C PRO A 643 -12.52 4.50 5.66
N LYS A 644 -12.65 4.61 4.34
CA LYS A 644 -12.96 3.52 3.39
C LYS A 644 -11.71 2.63 3.14
N LEU A 645 -11.18 2.06 4.23
CA LEU A 645 -9.92 1.34 4.26
C LEU A 645 -10.09 -0.15 3.99
N CYS A 646 -9.45 -0.65 2.92
CA CYS A 646 -9.27 -2.08 2.72
C CYS A 646 -8.06 -2.53 3.55
N SER A 647 -8.27 -3.49 4.46
CA SER A 647 -7.28 -3.87 5.49
C SER A 647 -6.06 -4.61 4.94
N MET A 648 -6.18 -5.31 3.80
CA MET A 648 -5.07 -5.88 3.03
C MET A 648 -5.21 -5.54 1.53
N GLY A 649 -5.19 -4.25 1.20
CA GLY A 649 -5.41 -3.76 -0.16
C GLY A 649 -4.22 -3.88 -1.13
N THR A 650 -3.03 -4.28 -0.66
CA THR A 650 -1.86 -4.58 -1.52
C THR A 650 -1.43 -6.05 -1.43
N ILE A 651 -0.68 -6.52 -2.44
CA ILE A 651 0.02 -7.82 -2.39
C ILE A 651 1.01 -7.95 -1.21
N THR A 652 1.43 -6.83 -0.62
CA THR A 652 2.29 -6.76 0.58
C THR A 652 1.47 -6.74 1.87
N ARG A 653 0.15 -6.98 1.79
CA ARG A 653 -0.84 -6.92 2.87
C ARG A 653 -0.99 -5.57 3.55
N ARG A 654 -0.39 -4.50 3.01
CA ARG A 654 -0.59 -3.14 3.53
C ARG A 654 -2.04 -2.73 3.26
N ALA A 655 -2.61 -1.98 4.19
CA ALA A 655 -3.91 -1.35 4.01
C ALA A 655 -3.88 -0.32 2.87
N THR A 656 -5.03 -0.09 2.23
CA THR A 656 -5.20 0.95 1.21
C THR A 656 -6.47 1.76 1.43
N GLU A 657 -6.33 3.07 1.37
CA GLU A 657 -7.39 4.08 1.37
C GLU A 657 -6.81 5.29 0.61
N ASN A 658 -7.65 6.06 -0.09
CA ASN A 658 -7.20 7.02 -1.09
C ASN A 658 -6.93 8.44 -0.56
N THR A 659 -7.17 8.70 0.73
CA THR A 659 -7.25 10.06 1.29
C THR A 659 -6.33 10.19 2.48
N TRP A 660 -6.70 9.56 3.60
CA TRP A 660 -6.06 9.58 4.91
C TRP A 660 -4.71 8.85 4.91
N LEU A 661 -4.61 7.70 4.24
CA LEU A 661 -3.32 7.00 4.07
C LEU A 661 -2.36 7.72 3.11
N THR A 662 -2.84 8.74 2.39
CA THR A 662 -2.03 9.57 1.48
C THR A 662 -1.93 11.03 1.93
N ALA A 663 -2.53 11.38 3.07
CA ALA A 663 -2.63 12.75 3.55
C ALA A 663 -1.24 13.30 3.90
N SER A 664 -0.83 14.37 3.22
CA SER A 664 0.46 15.00 3.51
C SER A 664 0.39 15.87 4.76
N ASN A 665 1.55 16.18 5.33
CA ASN A 665 1.67 17.21 6.36
C ASN A 665 1.17 18.56 5.83
N SER A 666 0.68 19.41 6.75
CA SER A 666 0.42 20.83 6.50
C SER A 666 1.68 21.54 5.96
N LYS A 667 1.47 22.47 5.02
CA LYS A 667 2.49 23.37 4.49
C LYS A 667 1.88 24.75 4.27
N SER A 668 2.56 25.78 4.76
CA SER A 668 2.17 27.19 4.64
C SER A 668 1.93 27.68 3.21
N ASN A 669 2.51 27.01 2.20
CA ASN A 669 2.32 27.34 0.79
C ASN A 669 1.38 26.38 0.04
N ARG A 670 0.40 25.75 0.72
CA ARG A 670 -0.55 24.80 0.11
C ARG A 670 -1.94 24.85 0.72
N ILE A 671 -2.92 25.23 -0.11
CA ILE A 671 -4.35 25.22 0.22
C ILE A 671 -4.78 23.80 0.59
N GLY A 672 -5.50 23.67 1.69
CA GLY A 672 -6.10 22.44 2.20
C GLY A 672 -5.12 21.40 2.76
N SER A 673 -3.83 21.71 2.89
CA SER A 673 -2.81 20.75 3.35
C SER A 673 -2.89 20.45 4.86
N GLU A 674 -3.62 21.25 5.61
CA GLU A 674 -3.99 21.09 7.01
C GLU A 674 -4.98 19.94 7.29
N LEU A 675 -5.43 19.21 6.26
CA LEU A 675 -6.42 18.11 6.32
C LEU A 675 -6.39 17.24 7.59
N LYS A 676 -5.21 16.76 8.01
CA LYS A 676 -5.08 15.92 9.21
C LYS A 676 -5.60 16.64 10.47
N ALA A 677 -5.30 17.93 10.62
CA ALA A 677 -5.62 18.72 11.82
C ALA A 677 -7.13 18.99 11.99
N MET A 678 -7.94 18.75 10.96
CA MET A 678 -9.41 18.80 11.05
C MET A 678 -10.00 17.59 11.81
N ILE A 679 -9.18 16.58 12.11
CA ILE A 679 -9.53 15.48 13.02
C ILE A 679 -9.21 15.92 14.44
N GLU A 680 -10.25 16.07 15.26
CA GLU A 680 -10.20 16.66 16.60
C GLU A 680 -10.76 15.68 17.63
N ALA A 681 -10.09 15.58 18.78
CA ALA A 681 -10.54 14.74 19.88
C ALA A 681 -11.78 15.39 20.57
N PRO A 682 -12.81 14.60 20.92
CA PRO A 682 -13.93 15.12 21.72
C PRO A 682 -13.43 15.66 23.07
N LYS A 683 -14.16 16.62 23.66
CA LYS A 683 -13.79 17.22 24.94
C LYS A 683 -13.66 16.14 26.03
N GLY A 684 -12.53 16.12 26.72
CA GLY A 684 -12.19 15.09 27.70
C GLY A 684 -11.49 13.85 27.11
N TYR A 685 -11.11 13.90 25.83
CA TYR A 685 -10.22 12.94 25.17
C TYR A 685 -9.02 13.67 24.53
N ALA A 686 -7.95 12.92 24.33
CA ALA A 686 -6.79 13.29 23.52
C ALA A 686 -6.42 12.13 22.58
N PHE A 687 -5.66 12.44 21.55
CA PHE A 687 -4.93 11.47 20.77
C PHE A 687 -3.59 11.15 21.43
N VAL A 688 -3.19 9.89 21.37
CA VAL A 688 -1.88 9.37 21.78
C VAL A 688 -1.37 8.45 20.69
N GLY A 689 -0.11 8.59 20.30
CA GLY A 689 0.45 7.72 19.28
C GLY A 689 1.93 7.93 19.02
N ALA A 690 2.49 7.16 18.10
CA ALA A 690 3.90 7.27 17.72
C ALA A 690 4.13 6.81 16.27
N ASP A 691 5.30 7.16 15.73
CA ASP A 691 5.84 6.74 14.44
C ASP A 691 6.94 5.69 14.69
N VAL A 692 6.91 4.52 14.04
CA VAL A 692 7.96 3.49 14.25
C VAL A 692 9.23 3.89 13.48
N ASP A 693 10.19 4.51 14.19
CA ASP A 693 11.46 4.96 13.61
C ASP A 693 12.12 3.92 12.68
N SER A 694 12.16 4.27 11.39
CA SER A 694 12.82 3.50 10.33
C SER A 694 12.46 2.01 10.32
N GLU A 695 11.19 1.67 10.60
CA GLU A 695 10.67 0.30 10.76
C GLU A 695 11.28 -0.70 9.78
N GLU A 696 11.07 -0.48 8.48
CA GLU A 696 11.48 -1.38 7.41
C GLU A 696 13.00 -1.50 7.26
N LEU A 697 13.73 -0.41 7.55
CA LEU A 697 15.19 -0.40 7.52
C LEU A 697 15.77 -1.24 8.65
N TRP A 698 15.19 -1.14 9.86
CA TRP A 698 15.55 -1.98 10.99
C TRP A 698 15.19 -3.46 10.77
N ILE A 699 14.02 -3.76 10.18
CA ILE A 699 13.67 -5.15 9.81
C ILE A 699 14.71 -5.71 8.83
N ALA A 700 15.05 -4.94 7.80
CA ALA A 700 16.02 -5.38 6.79
C ALA A 700 17.45 -5.54 7.38
N SER A 701 17.86 -4.64 8.27
CA SER A 701 19.15 -4.75 8.95
C SER A 701 19.21 -5.92 9.93
N LEU A 702 18.12 -6.18 10.67
CA LEU A 702 17.98 -7.33 11.57
C LEU A 702 18.05 -8.67 10.82
N VAL A 703 17.44 -8.76 9.64
CA VAL A 703 17.57 -9.92 8.74
C VAL A 703 19.04 -10.14 8.34
N GLY A 704 19.79 -9.07 8.03
CA GLY A 704 21.22 -9.16 7.76
C GLY A 704 22.06 -9.61 8.97
N ASP A 705 21.81 -9.00 10.14
CA ASP A 705 22.52 -9.28 11.40
C ASP A 705 22.26 -10.72 11.91
N SER A 706 21.07 -11.27 11.67
CA SER A 706 20.72 -12.65 12.02
C SER A 706 21.68 -13.69 11.39
N MET A 707 22.26 -13.40 10.22
CA MET A 707 23.25 -14.27 9.57
C MET A 707 24.56 -14.37 10.37
N PHE A 708 24.94 -13.30 11.06
CA PHE A 708 26.08 -13.26 11.98
C PHE A 708 25.73 -13.72 13.40
N LYS A 709 24.43 -13.91 13.71
CA LYS A 709 23.90 -14.19 15.05
C LYS A 709 24.26 -13.12 16.11
N ILE A 710 24.47 -11.87 15.70
CA ILE A 710 24.77 -10.73 16.58
C ILE A 710 24.24 -9.42 15.97
N HIS A 711 23.63 -8.56 16.81
CA HIS A 711 23.22 -7.20 16.41
C HIS A 711 24.44 -6.32 16.10
N GLY A 712 24.33 -5.48 15.07
CA GLY A 712 25.43 -4.68 14.54
C GLY A 712 26.45 -5.49 13.73
N GLY A 713 26.17 -6.75 13.39
CA GLY A 713 27.09 -7.63 12.65
C GLY A 713 27.32 -7.20 11.21
N THR A 714 26.31 -6.61 10.56
CA THR A 714 26.40 -5.95 9.25
C THR A 714 26.68 -4.46 9.39
N ALA A 715 27.30 -3.87 8.36
CA ALA A 715 27.48 -2.42 8.28
C ALA A 715 26.14 -1.69 8.33
N LEU A 716 25.09 -2.21 7.66
CA LEU A 716 23.75 -1.64 7.74
C LEU A 716 23.16 -1.72 9.16
N GLY A 717 23.28 -2.87 9.84
CA GLY A 717 22.84 -3.05 11.22
C GLY A 717 23.50 -2.05 12.16
N TRP A 718 24.83 -1.91 12.06
CA TRP A 718 25.58 -0.95 12.86
C TRP A 718 25.14 0.50 12.57
N MET A 719 25.08 0.91 11.30
CA MET A 719 24.65 2.27 10.90
C MET A 719 23.18 2.58 11.27
N THR A 720 22.32 1.56 11.42
CA THR A 720 20.91 1.73 11.79
C THR A 720 20.72 1.82 13.31
N LEU A 721 21.59 1.17 14.10
CA LEU A 721 21.49 1.13 15.57
C LEU A 721 22.32 2.21 16.29
N GLU A 722 23.47 2.61 15.71
CA GLU A 722 24.48 3.49 16.34
C GLU A 722 24.99 4.60 15.41
N GLY A 723 24.48 4.70 14.17
CA GLY A 723 24.95 5.68 13.20
C GLY A 723 24.63 7.13 13.57
N ASP A 724 25.65 7.97 13.68
CA ASP A 724 25.52 9.39 14.04
C ASP A 724 25.61 10.31 12.81
N LYS A 725 24.83 11.39 12.83
CA LYS A 725 24.74 12.38 11.74
C LYS A 725 25.94 13.32 11.70
N ASN A 726 26.52 13.65 12.86
CA ASN A 726 27.62 14.61 13.01
C ASN A 726 28.97 13.95 12.69
N GLU A 727 29.14 12.68 13.08
CA GLU A 727 30.29 11.85 12.66
C GLU A 727 30.17 11.34 11.22
N GLY A 728 29.03 11.59 10.55
CA GLY A 728 28.77 11.12 9.18
C GLY A 728 28.74 9.60 9.04
N THR A 729 28.50 8.88 10.14
CA THR A 729 28.43 7.42 10.19
C THR A 729 27.03 6.87 9.91
N ASP A 730 26.00 7.71 9.92
CA ASP A 730 24.64 7.32 9.52
C ASP A 730 24.52 7.02 8.01
N LEU A 731 23.63 6.08 7.68
CA LEU A 731 23.38 5.58 6.31
C LEU A 731 23.17 6.70 5.27
N HIS A 732 22.41 7.73 5.62
CA HIS A 732 22.08 8.81 4.67
C HIS A 732 23.28 9.73 4.44
N SER A 733 24.08 10.01 5.48
CA SER A 733 25.34 10.77 5.34
C SER A 733 26.37 10.00 4.51
N LYS A 734 26.54 8.68 4.75
CA LYS A 734 27.41 7.83 3.92
C LYS A 734 26.98 7.78 2.46
N THR A 735 25.68 7.78 2.18
CA THR A 735 25.16 7.80 0.81
C THR A 735 25.33 9.17 0.16
N ALA A 736 25.12 10.25 0.91
CA ALA A 736 25.35 11.62 0.47
C ALA A 736 26.82 11.87 0.09
N GLU A 737 27.76 11.37 0.91
CA GLU A 737 29.20 11.40 0.66
C GLU A 737 29.58 10.70 -0.65
N ILE A 738 29.03 9.50 -0.92
CA ILE A 738 29.30 8.75 -2.15
C ILE A 738 28.71 9.44 -3.40
N LEU A 739 27.52 10.04 -3.27
CA LEU A 739 26.79 10.64 -4.39
C LEU A 739 27.13 12.11 -4.66
N GLY A 740 27.74 12.81 -3.70
CA GLY A 740 27.96 14.26 -3.79
C GLY A 740 26.67 15.09 -3.75
N ILE A 741 25.67 14.65 -2.98
CA ILE A 741 24.35 15.31 -2.85
C ILE A 741 24.01 15.63 -1.40
N SER A 742 22.93 16.36 -1.14
CA SER A 742 22.50 16.65 0.24
C SER A 742 22.03 15.38 0.96
N ARG A 743 22.13 15.37 2.31
CA ARG A 743 21.62 14.27 3.15
C ARG A 743 20.11 14.03 2.96
N ASN A 744 19.34 15.07 2.64
CA ASN A 744 17.89 14.96 2.41
C ASN A 744 17.59 14.29 1.06
N ASP A 745 18.32 14.62 0.00
CA ASP A 745 18.21 13.94 -1.30
C ASP A 745 18.68 12.49 -1.19
N ALA A 746 19.78 12.25 -0.46
CA ALA A 746 20.28 10.91 -0.16
C ALA A 746 19.30 10.08 0.70
N LYS A 747 18.44 10.71 1.52
CA LYS A 747 17.34 10.02 2.20
C LYS A 747 16.33 9.51 1.17
N VAL A 748 15.80 10.40 0.31
CA VAL A 748 14.85 10.02 -0.77
C VAL A 748 15.42 8.91 -1.66
N PHE A 749 16.70 9.05 -2.03
CA PHE A 749 17.43 8.07 -2.83
C PHE A 749 17.54 6.71 -2.14
N ASN A 750 17.89 6.67 -0.85
CA ASN A 750 18.08 5.41 -0.10
C ASN A 750 16.83 4.57 -0.01
N TYR A 751 15.68 5.17 0.28
CA TYR A 751 14.41 4.44 0.29
C TYR A 751 14.17 3.79 -1.09
N GLY A 752 14.28 4.54 -2.19
CA GLY A 752 14.16 3.96 -3.53
C GLY A 752 15.16 2.83 -3.82
N ARG A 753 16.42 2.99 -3.40
CA ARG A 753 17.53 2.04 -3.63
C ARG A 753 17.34 0.71 -2.88
N ILE A 754 16.98 0.76 -1.60
CA ILE A 754 16.88 -0.43 -0.74
C ILE A 754 15.74 -1.34 -1.20
N TYR A 755 14.61 -0.77 -1.65
CA TYR A 755 13.53 -1.52 -2.31
C TYR A 755 13.82 -1.86 -3.78
N GLY A 756 15.08 -2.25 -4.06
CA GLY A 756 15.47 -2.90 -5.31
C GLY A 756 15.34 -2.08 -6.58
N ALA A 757 15.35 -0.74 -6.49
CA ALA A 757 15.60 0.08 -7.67
C ALA A 757 16.97 -0.27 -8.29
N GLY A 758 17.09 -0.08 -9.60
CA GLY A 758 18.31 -0.38 -10.35
C GLY A 758 19.15 0.85 -10.67
N VAL A 759 20.34 0.61 -11.22
CA VAL A 759 21.28 1.65 -11.70
C VAL A 759 20.60 2.68 -12.61
N LYS A 760 19.68 2.26 -13.50
CA LYS A 760 18.94 3.17 -14.39
C LYS A 760 18.11 4.20 -13.62
N PHE A 761 17.33 3.76 -12.62
CA PHE A 761 16.52 4.66 -11.78
C PHE A 761 17.41 5.61 -10.98
N ALA A 762 18.47 5.08 -10.38
CA ALA A 762 19.48 5.87 -9.67
C ALA A 762 20.11 6.96 -10.56
N THR A 763 20.45 6.63 -11.81
CA THR A 763 21.02 7.60 -12.77
C THR A 763 20.02 8.72 -13.07
N THR A 764 18.75 8.37 -13.36
CA THR A 764 17.69 9.37 -13.61
C THR A 764 17.45 10.26 -12.40
N LEU A 765 17.35 9.68 -11.19
CA LEU A 765 17.09 10.40 -9.95
C LEU A 765 18.28 11.30 -9.56
N LEU A 766 19.52 10.82 -9.74
CA LEU A 766 20.73 11.62 -9.48
C LEU A 766 20.80 12.84 -10.40
N LYS A 767 20.46 12.69 -11.69
CA LYS A 767 20.34 13.81 -12.64
C LYS A 767 19.19 14.77 -12.31
N GLN A 768 18.15 14.31 -11.60
CA GLN A 768 17.10 15.20 -11.10
C GLN A 768 17.59 16.05 -9.93
N PHE A 769 18.51 15.57 -9.09
CA PHE A 769 19.09 16.35 -7.98
C PHE A 769 20.27 17.22 -8.43
N ASN A 770 21.08 16.76 -9.39
CA ASN A 770 22.19 17.50 -9.96
C ASN A 770 22.17 17.39 -11.49
N SER A 771 21.69 18.45 -12.16
CA SER A 771 21.60 18.54 -13.62
C SER A 771 22.94 18.71 -14.34
N GLU A 772 24.01 19.10 -13.61
CA GLU A 772 25.34 19.29 -14.18
C GLU A 772 26.07 17.96 -14.42
N LEU A 773 25.60 16.86 -13.80
CA LEU A 773 26.15 15.53 -14.03
C LEU A 773 25.79 14.98 -15.41
N THR A 774 26.82 14.70 -16.21
CA THR A 774 26.68 14.05 -17.51
C THR A 774 26.13 12.64 -17.38
N ASP A 775 25.45 12.13 -18.42
CA ASP A 775 24.89 10.75 -18.38
C ASP A 775 25.96 9.70 -18.06
N ALA A 776 27.19 9.87 -18.58
CA ALA A 776 28.31 8.99 -18.26
C ALA A 776 28.79 9.14 -16.80
N ALA A 777 28.86 10.37 -16.28
CA ALA A 777 29.24 10.61 -14.88
C ALA A 777 28.18 10.12 -13.90
N ALA A 778 26.91 10.43 -14.13
CA ALA A 778 25.78 9.97 -13.33
C ALA A 778 25.64 8.45 -13.35
N LEU A 779 25.86 7.81 -14.51
CA LEU A 779 25.90 6.34 -14.62
C LEU A 779 27.05 5.75 -13.81
N LYS A 780 28.26 6.33 -13.90
CA LYS A 780 29.43 5.89 -13.15
C LYS A 780 29.21 6.03 -11.64
N VAL A 781 28.77 7.20 -11.16
CA VAL A 781 28.47 7.45 -9.74
C VAL A 781 27.38 6.51 -9.23
N ALA A 782 26.34 6.25 -10.02
CA ALA A 782 25.33 5.24 -9.67
C ALA A 782 25.93 3.82 -9.60
N GLN A 783 26.76 3.42 -10.56
CA GLN A 783 27.45 2.12 -10.54
C GLN A 783 28.37 1.98 -9.32
N ASP A 784 29.17 3.00 -9.02
CA ASP A 784 30.07 3.04 -7.86
C ASP A 784 29.27 2.93 -6.54
N LEU A 785 28.11 3.58 -6.44
CA LEU A 785 27.22 3.43 -5.29
C LEU A 785 26.69 2.00 -5.13
N TYR A 786 26.16 1.37 -6.20
CA TYR A 786 25.70 -0.02 -6.09
C TYR A 786 26.84 -1.00 -5.81
N ALA A 787 28.04 -0.75 -6.34
CA ALA A 787 29.23 -1.55 -6.05
C ALA A 787 29.67 -1.44 -4.58
N ARG A 788 29.60 -0.25 -3.98
CA ARG A 788 29.91 -0.04 -2.54
C ARG A 788 28.81 -0.53 -1.60
N THR A 789 27.53 -0.45 -2.03
CA THR A 789 26.38 -0.81 -1.18
C THR A 789 25.92 -2.25 -1.38
N LYS A 790 25.27 -2.55 -2.52
CA LYS A 790 24.79 -3.90 -2.83
C LYS A 790 25.95 -4.89 -3.05
N GLY A 791 27.09 -4.43 -3.55
CA GLY A 791 28.28 -5.25 -3.81
C GLY A 791 28.34 -5.82 -5.23
N GLN A 792 29.38 -6.60 -5.49
CA GLN A 792 29.57 -7.32 -6.76
C GLN A 792 28.84 -8.66 -6.74
N THR A 793 28.40 -9.16 -7.89
CA THR A 793 27.73 -10.47 -8.00
C THR A 793 28.69 -11.55 -8.46
N GLY A 794 28.95 -12.54 -7.60
CA GLY A 794 29.68 -13.76 -7.94
C GLY A 794 28.75 -14.90 -8.39
N LYS A 795 29.24 -15.78 -9.27
CA LYS A 795 28.51 -16.95 -9.79
C LYS A 795 29.40 -18.20 -9.75
N SER A 796 28.88 -19.30 -9.22
CA SER A 796 29.52 -20.63 -9.20
C SER A 796 28.48 -21.70 -9.48
N LYS A 797 28.88 -22.83 -10.07
CA LYS A 797 27.99 -24.00 -10.28
C LYS A 797 27.66 -24.74 -8.97
N PHE A 798 28.42 -24.50 -7.91
CA PHE A 798 28.26 -25.12 -6.60
C PHE A 798 27.45 -24.25 -5.62
N LEU A 799 26.97 -23.09 -6.06
CA LEU A 799 26.07 -22.23 -5.31
C LEU A 799 24.70 -22.26 -5.98
N ASP A 800 23.64 -22.32 -5.19
CA ASP A 800 22.24 -22.45 -5.64
C ASP A 800 21.80 -21.29 -6.54
N ARG A 801 22.52 -20.17 -6.48
CA ARG A 801 22.29 -18.94 -7.24
C ARG A 801 23.52 -18.01 -7.21
N PRO A 802 23.52 -16.90 -7.98
CA PRO A 802 24.47 -15.82 -7.78
C PRO A 802 24.37 -15.23 -6.36
N LEU A 803 25.50 -14.79 -5.80
CA LEU A 803 25.54 -14.11 -4.49
C LEU A 803 26.24 -12.76 -4.61
N TYR A 804 25.74 -11.77 -3.87
CA TYR A 804 26.38 -10.48 -3.68
C TYR A 804 27.53 -10.58 -2.67
N HIS A 805 28.60 -9.84 -2.89
CA HIS A 805 29.74 -9.74 -1.98
C HIS A 805 30.42 -8.37 -2.03
N GLY A 806 31.12 -8.01 -0.95
CA GLY A 806 32.01 -6.83 -0.89
C GLY A 806 31.32 -5.48 -0.68
N GLY A 807 29.99 -5.41 -0.57
CA GLY A 807 29.27 -4.18 -0.24
C GLY A 807 28.74 -4.14 1.19
N THR A 808 28.39 -2.94 1.69
CA THR A 808 27.80 -2.71 3.03
C THR A 808 26.54 -3.53 3.30
N GLU A 809 25.81 -3.90 2.24
CA GLU A 809 24.46 -4.46 2.29
C GLU A 809 24.36 -5.84 1.63
N SER A 810 25.46 -6.38 1.11
CA SER A 810 25.47 -7.66 0.37
C SER A 810 24.81 -8.81 1.14
N VAL A 811 25.14 -8.95 2.44
CA VAL A 811 24.61 -10.01 3.31
C VAL A 811 23.09 -9.90 3.47
N MET A 812 22.56 -8.68 3.69
CA MET A 812 21.12 -8.43 3.74
C MET A 812 20.45 -8.79 2.41
N PHE A 813 20.96 -8.31 1.27
CA PHE A 813 20.35 -8.60 -0.03
C PHE A 813 20.35 -10.09 -0.34
N ASN A 814 21.41 -10.83 0.01
CA ASN A 814 21.44 -12.27 -0.10
C ASN A 814 20.40 -12.94 0.81
N ALA A 815 20.23 -12.49 2.05
CA ALA A 815 19.22 -13.04 2.97
C ALA A 815 17.78 -12.78 2.48
N LEU A 816 17.49 -11.56 2.00
CA LEU A 816 16.20 -11.21 1.41
C LEU A 816 15.92 -11.97 0.11
N GLU A 817 16.93 -12.14 -0.74
CA GLU A 817 16.83 -13.04 -1.89
C GLU A 817 16.65 -14.49 -1.43
N ALA A 818 17.19 -14.94 -0.29
CA ALA A 818 16.97 -16.31 0.21
C ALA A 818 15.48 -16.57 0.47
N ILE A 819 14.84 -15.67 1.20
CA ILE A 819 13.38 -15.67 1.43
C ILE A 819 12.64 -15.65 0.08
N ALA A 820 13.00 -14.75 -0.84
CA ALA A 820 12.36 -14.66 -2.15
C ALA A 820 12.56 -15.90 -3.05
N TYR A 821 13.63 -16.67 -2.89
CA TYR A 821 13.89 -17.87 -3.70
C TYR A 821 13.26 -19.17 -3.17
N GLN A 822 12.62 -19.14 -1.99
CA GLN A 822 11.79 -20.23 -1.48
C GLN A 822 10.67 -20.60 -2.47
N GLU A 823 10.22 -21.85 -2.40
CA GLU A 823 9.04 -22.31 -3.17
C GLU A 823 7.75 -21.66 -2.68
N ASP A 824 7.63 -21.53 -1.36
CA ASP A 824 6.55 -20.84 -0.64
C ASP A 824 7.15 -19.72 0.25
N PRO A 825 7.51 -18.55 -0.32
CA PRO A 825 8.10 -17.44 0.42
C PRO A 825 7.19 -16.96 1.54
N ARG A 826 7.73 -16.85 2.75
CA ARG A 826 7.01 -16.44 3.97
C ARG A 826 7.72 -15.30 4.69
N THR A 827 6.95 -14.45 5.36
CA THR A 827 7.53 -13.45 6.28
C THR A 827 8.24 -14.16 7.44
N PRO A 828 9.39 -13.64 7.91
CA PRO A 828 10.20 -14.30 8.93
C PRO A 828 9.55 -14.37 10.32
N VAL A 829 8.53 -13.55 10.61
CA VAL A 829 7.96 -13.40 11.96
C VAL A 829 6.58 -14.04 12.13
N LEU A 830 5.58 -13.70 11.30
CA LEU A 830 4.24 -14.31 11.39
C LEU A 830 3.96 -15.38 10.32
N GLY A 831 4.97 -15.73 9.51
CA GLY A 831 4.90 -16.82 8.54
C GLY A 831 3.90 -16.59 7.39
N ALA A 832 3.56 -15.34 7.09
CA ALA A 832 2.60 -14.97 6.07
C ALA A 832 3.18 -15.19 4.66
N ALA A 833 2.51 -16.00 3.84
CA ALA A 833 2.96 -16.36 2.50
C ALA A 833 2.59 -15.31 1.43
N ILE A 834 3.36 -15.26 0.35
CA ILE A 834 3.10 -14.38 -0.80
C ILE A 834 1.87 -14.83 -1.62
N THR A 835 1.26 -13.89 -2.36
CA THR A 835 0.18 -14.17 -3.33
C THR A 835 0.60 -15.27 -4.34
N ASP A 836 -0.34 -16.12 -4.77
CA ASP A 836 -0.03 -17.23 -5.69
C ASP A 836 0.53 -16.72 -7.02
N ALA A 837 0.07 -15.55 -7.47
CA ALA A 837 0.56 -14.86 -8.65
C ALA A 837 2.05 -14.45 -8.58
N LEU A 838 2.69 -14.50 -7.41
CA LEU A 838 4.13 -14.22 -7.23
C LEU A 838 4.88 -15.38 -6.51
N SER A 839 4.25 -16.54 -6.38
CA SER A 839 4.91 -17.75 -5.88
C SER A 839 5.79 -18.38 -6.96
N LYS A 840 6.98 -18.87 -6.59
CA LYS A 840 8.02 -19.34 -7.53
C LYS A 840 7.51 -20.40 -8.51
N LYS A 841 6.70 -21.34 -8.00
CA LYS A 841 6.05 -22.43 -8.75
C LYS A 841 5.15 -21.97 -9.92
N ASN A 842 4.75 -20.71 -9.95
CA ASN A 842 3.88 -20.12 -10.98
C ASN A 842 4.64 -19.12 -11.90
N LEU A 843 5.95 -18.93 -11.71
CA LEU A 843 6.77 -17.95 -12.43
C LEU A 843 7.89 -18.67 -13.21
N ASN A 844 7.79 -18.70 -14.54
CA ASN A 844 8.83 -19.28 -15.40
C ASN A 844 9.72 -18.19 -16.00
N LYS A 845 9.19 -17.42 -16.96
CA LYS A 845 9.95 -16.40 -17.71
C LYS A 845 10.22 -15.13 -16.90
N ASN A 846 9.19 -14.63 -16.21
CA ASN A 846 9.28 -13.40 -15.42
C ASN A 846 9.28 -13.71 -13.92
N ILE A 847 10.46 -13.67 -13.29
CA ILE A 847 10.62 -14.04 -11.87
C ILE A 847 10.20 -12.90 -10.90
N TYR A 848 9.98 -11.67 -11.40
CA TYR A 848 9.58 -10.48 -10.61
C TYR A 848 10.40 -10.26 -9.32
N MET A 849 11.72 -10.53 -9.37
CA MET A 849 12.57 -10.62 -8.18
C MET A 849 12.53 -9.35 -7.29
N THR A 850 12.61 -8.15 -7.89
CA THR A 850 12.47 -6.88 -7.16
C THR A 850 11.16 -6.81 -6.36
N SER A 851 10.03 -7.18 -6.96
CA SER A 851 8.73 -7.19 -6.28
C SER A 851 8.67 -8.20 -5.13
N ARG A 852 9.36 -9.34 -5.25
CA ARG A 852 9.39 -10.42 -4.24
C ARG A 852 10.32 -10.07 -3.06
N ILE A 853 11.45 -9.41 -3.33
CA ILE A 853 12.33 -8.82 -2.30
C ILE A 853 11.59 -7.72 -1.53
N ASN A 854 10.94 -6.79 -2.24
CA ASN A 854 10.20 -5.69 -1.62
C ASN A 854 9.02 -6.21 -0.78
N TRP A 855 8.36 -7.27 -1.26
CA TRP A 855 7.33 -7.96 -0.50
C TRP A 855 7.86 -8.51 0.82
N ALA A 856 9.06 -9.11 0.87
CA ALA A 856 9.59 -9.69 2.10
C ALA A 856 9.77 -8.64 3.21
N ILE A 857 10.23 -7.43 2.88
CA ILE A 857 10.33 -6.33 3.86
C ILE A 857 8.94 -5.75 4.17
N GLN A 858 8.17 -5.32 3.16
CA GLN A 858 6.91 -4.60 3.38
C GLN A 858 5.83 -5.45 4.05
N SER A 859 5.78 -6.74 3.73
CA SER A 859 4.91 -7.70 4.41
C SER A 859 5.37 -7.92 5.86
N SER A 860 6.67 -7.78 6.16
CA SER A 860 7.15 -7.83 7.55
C SER A 860 6.83 -6.57 8.34
N GLY A 861 6.78 -5.38 7.72
CA GLY A 861 6.23 -4.17 8.38
C GLY A 861 4.76 -4.36 8.79
N VAL A 862 3.95 -5.01 7.95
CA VAL A 862 2.57 -5.39 8.31
C VAL A 862 2.52 -6.36 9.49
N ASP A 863 3.46 -7.30 9.58
CA ASP A 863 3.58 -8.18 10.76
C ASP A 863 3.91 -7.40 12.04
N TYR A 864 4.74 -6.35 11.94
CA TYR A 864 5.07 -5.44 13.04
C TYR A 864 3.84 -4.68 13.54
N LEU A 865 3.10 -4.04 12.62
CA LEU A 865 1.84 -3.36 12.93
C LEU A 865 0.82 -4.31 13.58
N HIS A 866 0.65 -5.52 13.04
CA HIS A 866 -0.29 -6.49 13.60
C HIS A 866 0.09 -6.91 15.03
N LEU A 867 1.37 -7.15 15.30
CA LEU A 867 1.85 -7.46 16.65
C LEU A 867 1.55 -6.29 17.60
N LEU A 868 1.95 -5.06 17.21
CA LEU A 868 1.75 -3.84 18.00
C LEU A 868 0.27 -3.59 18.35
N LEU A 869 -0.63 -3.81 17.39
CA LEU A 869 -2.08 -3.70 17.58
C LEU A 869 -2.62 -4.70 18.62
N ILE A 870 -2.21 -5.96 18.53
CA ILE A 870 -2.71 -7.03 19.41
C ILE A 870 -2.13 -6.96 20.82
N SER A 871 -0.87 -6.53 20.99
CA SER A 871 -0.37 -6.20 22.32
C SER A 871 -1.05 -4.97 22.91
N MET A 872 -1.35 -3.94 22.11
CA MET A 872 -2.11 -2.77 22.60
C MET A 872 -3.53 -3.13 23.03
N GLU A 873 -4.30 -3.89 22.25
CA GLU A 873 -5.64 -4.36 22.63
C GLU A 873 -5.61 -5.08 23.99
N TYR A 874 -4.68 -6.02 24.15
CA TYR A 874 -4.49 -6.72 25.42
C TYR A 874 -4.11 -5.79 26.57
N LEU A 875 -3.21 -4.83 26.36
CA LEU A 875 -2.78 -3.89 27.39
C LEU A 875 -3.91 -2.93 27.79
N ILE A 876 -4.68 -2.41 26.81
CA ILE A 876 -5.86 -1.56 27.03
C ILE A 876 -6.89 -2.31 27.88
N ALA A 877 -7.23 -3.55 27.50
CA ALA A 877 -8.19 -4.39 28.23
C ALA A 877 -7.67 -4.80 29.63
N ARG A 878 -6.39 -5.12 29.77
CA ARG A 878 -5.75 -5.50 31.05
C ARG A 878 -5.75 -4.34 32.04
N TYR A 879 -5.36 -3.15 31.58
CA TYR A 879 -5.20 -1.95 32.41
C TYR A 879 -6.45 -1.07 32.48
N GLN A 880 -7.56 -1.51 31.90
CA GLN A 880 -8.87 -0.82 31.88
C GLN A 880 -8.74 0.63 31.40
N VAL A 881 -8.06 0.80 30.26
CA VAL A 881 -7.90 2.09 29.60
C VAL A 881 -9.07 2.32 28.65
N ASP A 882 -9.66 3.50 28.70
CA ASP A 882 -10.74 3.94 27.82
C ASP A 882 -10.11 4.54 26.54
N ALA A 883 -9.68 3.64 25.65
CA ALA A 883 -8.98 3.98 24.42
C ALA A 883 -9.56 3.24 23.20
N ARG A 884 -9.48 3.88 22.03
CA ARG A 884 -9.84 3.31 20.72
C ARG A 884 -8.80 3.67 19.67
N LEU A 885 -8.48 2.72 18.80
CA LEU A 885 -7.64 2.97 17.62
C LEU A 885 -8.41 3.85 16.62
N ILE A 886 -7.85 4.99 16.23
CA ILE A 886 -8.48 5.92 15.27
C ILE A 886 -7.91 5.79 13.86
N LEU A 887 -6.59 5.64 13.74
CA LEU A 887 -5.89 5.61 12.46
C LEU A 887 -4.56 4.86 12.57
N THR A 888 -4.18 4.19 11.49
CA THR A 888 -2.84 3.64 11.25
C THR A 888 -2.37 4.11 9.87
N VAL A 889 -1.26 4.85 9.76
CA VAL A 889 -0.70 5.29 8.46
C VAL A 889 0.70 4.72 8.31
N HIS A 890 0.80 3.57 7.64
CA HIS A 890 2.05 2.82 7.50
C HIS A 890 2.65 2.44 8.89
N ASP A 891 3.68 3.16 9.32
CA ASP A 891 4.42 3.09 10.58
C ASP A 891 3.87 4.02 11.69
N GLU A 892 2.95 4.94 11.35
CA GLU A 892 2.26 5.82 12.30
C GLU A 892 1.04 5.11 12.92
N ILE A 893 0.96 5.03 14.26
CA ILE A 893 -0.22 4.50 14.98
C ILE A 893 -0.81 5.54 15.92
N ARG A 894 -2.14 5.74 15.86
CA ARG A 894 -2.85 6.76 16.64
C ARG A 894 -4.08 6.17 17.35
N TYR A 895 -4.18 6.42 18.65
CA TYR A 895 -5.31 6.08 19.51
C TYR A 895 -5.97 7.35 20.02
N MET A 896 -7.29 7.36 20.16
CA MET A 896 -8.03 8.31 20.99
C MET A 896 -8.19 7.69 22.38
N VAL A 897 -7.98 8.48 23.43
CA VAL A 897 -8.05 8.03 24.83
C VAL A 897 -8.61 9.12 25.73
N LYS A 898 -9.27 8.73 26.80
CA LYS A 898 -9.74 9.67 27.83
C LYS A 898 -8.56 10.44 28.44
N GLU A 899 -8.73 11.75 28.63
CA GLU A 899 -7.67 12.70 28.96
C GLU A 899 -6.87 12.32 30.23
N ASP A 900 -7.56 11.85 31.27
CA ASP A 900 -6.96 11.43 32.54
C ASP A 900 -6.13 10.12 32.44
N GLN A 901 -6.14 9.46 31.28
CA GLN A 901 -5.41 8.22 31.03
C GLN A 901 -4.35 8.34 29.92
N LYS A 902 -4.15 9.54 29.33
CA LYS A 902 -3.26 9.73 28.17
C LYS A 902 -1.81 9.27 28.39
N TYR A 903 -1.20 9.67 29.52
CA TYR A 903 0.17 9.24 29.87
C TYR A 903 0.26 7.73 30.16
N LYS A 904 -0.82 7.13 30.71
CA LYS A 904 -0.90 5.68 30.93
C LYS A 904 -0.87 4.93 29.60
N LEU A 905 -1.65 5.38 28.62
CA LEU A 905 -1.67 4.77 27.29
C LEU A 905 -0.33 4.97 26.56
N ALA A 906 0.28 6.15 26.65
CA ALA A 906 1.59 6.43 26.06
C ALA A 906 2.68 5.49 26.61
N LEU A 907 2.66 5.21 27.91
CA LEU A 907 3.58 4.24 28.54
C LEU A 907 3.27 2.79 28.12
N LEU A 908 2.01 2.42 27.91
CA LEU A 908 1.63 1.10 27.38
C LEU A 908 2.03 0.92 25.91
N LEU A 909 1.97 1.98 25.11
CA LEU A 909 2.43 1.98 23.71
C LEU A 909 3.94 1.70 23.63
N GLN A 910 4.74 2.29 24.54
CA GLN A 910 6.16 1.97 24.68
C GLN A 910 6.42 0.50 25.06
N VAL A 911 5.62 -0.08 25.97
CA VAL A 911 5.69 -1.53 26.28
C VAL A 911 5.38 -2.39 25.06
N SER A 912 4.32 -2.02 24.31
CA SER A 912 3.89 -2.74 23.11
C SER A 912 4.99 -2.81 22.06
N ASN A 913 5.68 -1.69 21.79
CA ASN A 913 6.80 -1.64 20.85
C ASN A 913 7.97 -2.53 21.28
N LEU A 914 8.34 -2.52 22.57
CA LEU A 914 9.40 -3.40 23.08
C LEU A 914 9.04 -4.88 22.91
N TRP A 915 7.79 -5.27 23.17
CA TRP A 915 7.32 -6.63 22.89
C TRP A 915 7.40 -6.99 21.41
N THR A 916 6.97 -6.10 20.52
CA THR A 916 7.08 -6.33 19.06
C THR A 916 8.53 -6.45 18.59
N ARG A 917 9.42 -5.52 18.98
CA ARG A 917 10.87 -5.61 18.68
C ARG A 917 11.45 -6.94 19.18
N ALA A 918 11.10 -7.36 20.40
CA ALA A 918 11.57 -8.61 20.98
C ALA A 918 11.07 -9.87 20.26
N MET A 919 9.82 -9.88 19.78
CA MET A 919 9.28 -10.97 18.98
C MET A 919 10.04 -11.12 17.65
N PHE A 920 10.32 -10.01 16.98
CA PHE A 920 11.19 -9.98 15.80
C PHE A 920 12.58 -10.55 16.11
N CYS A 921 13.23 -10.09 17.18
CA CYS A 921 14.54 -10.59 17.59
C CYS A 921 14.50 -12.11 17.92
N GLU A 922 13.50 -12.62 18.67
CA GLU A 922 13.40 -14.06 18.98
C GLU A 922 13.21 -14.91 17.71
N GLN A 923 12.36 -14.50 16.76
CA GLN A 923 12.17 -15.21 15.48
C GLN A 923 13.41 -15.17 14.57
N MET A 924 14.24 -14.14 14.69
CA MET A 924 15.54 -14.01 14.01
C MET A 924 16.66 -14.78 14.73
N GLY A 925 16.37 -15.47 15.84
CA GLY A 925 17.33 -16.23 16.64
C GLY A 925 18.17 -15.40 17.62
N LEU A 926 17.85 -14.11 17.78
CA LEU A 926 18.58 -13.15 18.62
C LEU A 926 17.81 -12.91 19.92
N LYS A 927 18.28 -13.47 21.04
CA LYS A 927 17.58 -13.38 22.36
C LYS A 927 18.00 -12.16 23.19
N GLU A 928 18.14 -11.03 22.52
CA GLU A 928 18.50 -9.71 23.02
C GLU A 928 17.74 -8.65 22.21
N VAL A 929 17.60 -7.43 22.72
CA VAL A 929 17.11 -6.27 21.96
C VAL A 929 18.04 -5.08 22.22
N PRO A 930 18.49 -4.35 21.18
CA PRO A 930 19.23 -3.10 21.34
C PRO A 930 18.40 -2.03 22.07
N GLN A 931 18.98 -1.32 23.04
CA GLN A 931 18.27 -0.29 23.79
C GLN A 931 17.87 0.89 22.89
N SER A 932 18.66 1.22 21.87
CA SER A 932 18.42 2.35 20.96
C SER A 932 17.15 2.23 20.11
N CYS A 933 16.64 1.02 19.85
CA CYS A 933 15.39 0.82 19.09
C CYS A 933 14.27 0.12 19.90
N ALA A 934 14.52 -0.17 21.18
CA ALA A 934 13.58 -0.84 22.09
C ALA A 934 12.27 -0.05 22.29
N PHE A 935 12.36 1.27 22.26
CA PHE A 935 11.30 2.22 22.53
C PHE A 935 11.11 3.14 21.32
N PHE A 936 9.93 3.74 21.17
CA PHE A 936 9.75 4.88 20.27
C PHE A 936 10.62 6.05 20.73
N SER A 937 11.23 6.79 19.80
CA SER A 937 11.99 7.99 20.14
C SER A 937 11.16 8.96 20.97
N GLU A 938 9.93 9.24 20.52
CA GLU A 938 8.94 10.06 21.21
C GLU A 938 7.54 9.45 21.03
N VAL A 939 6.66 9.66 22.01
CA VAL A 939 5.22 9.42 21.90
C VAL A 939 4.51 10.77 21.93
N ASP A 940 3.70 11.01 20.90
CA ASP A 940 2.90 12.21 20.70
C ASP A 940 1.61 12.14 21.53
N ILE A 941 1.21 13.27 22.13
CA ILE A 941 -0.06 13.47 22.82
C ILE A 941 -0.65 14.82 22.39
N ASP A 942 -1.85 14.82 21.80
CA ASP A 942 -2.42 16.01 21.16
C ASP A 942 -3.95 15.99 21.18
N HIS A 943 -4.62 17.12 20.92
CA HIS A 943 -6.07 17.17 20.69
C HIS A 943 -6.43 17.23 19.19
N VAL A 944 -5.45 17.50 18.31
CA VAL A 944 -5.61 17.41 16.85
C VAL A 944 -4.71 16.34 16.26
N LEU A 945 -5.08 15.75 15.13
CA LEU A 945 -4.19 14.83 14.41
C LEU A 945 -3.20 15.62 13.55
N ARG A 946 -1.91 15.55 13.85
CA ARG A 946 -0.82 16.08 13.00
C ARG A 946 0.41 15.18 13.08
N LYS A 947 1.38 15.38 12.17
CA LYS A 947 2.59 14.54 12.16
C LYS A 947 3.47 14.81 13.38
N GLU A 948 3.76 16.09 13.63
CA GLU A 948 4.60 16.55 14.75
C GLU A 948 3.73 17.49 15.59
N VAL A 949 3.62 17.24 16.89
CA VAL A 949 2.76 18.00 17.80
C VAL A 949 3.12 19.49 17.92
N THR A 950 4.29 19.89 17.42
CA THR A 950 4.77 21.28 17.41
C THR A 950 4.43 22.04 16.13
N MET A 951 3.82 21.42 15.12
CA MET A 951 3.41 22.13 13.90
C MET A 951 2.19 23.02 14.16
N ASP A 952 2.31 24.31 13.90
CA ASP A 952 1.22 25.30 13.98
C ASP A 952 0.07 25.04 12.99
N CYS A 953 0.34 24.27 11.93
CA CYS A 953 -0.58 23.92 10.85
C CYS A 953 -1.14 25.10 10.03
N VAL A 954 -0.48 26.26 10.06
CA VAL A 954 -0.91 27.46 9.32
C VAL A 954 -0.77 27.25 7.81
N THR A 955 -1.83 27.52 7.05
CA THR A 955 -1.90 27.43 5.57
C THR A 955 -2.75 28.58 4.98
N PRO A 956 -2.83 28.75 3.66
CA PRO A 956 -3.66 29.81 3.06
C PRO A 956 -5.16 29.67 3.35
N SER A 957 -5.64 28.45 3.62
CA SER A 957 -7.03 28.15 3.98
C SER A 957 -7.26 27.97 5.49
N HIS A 958 -6.18 27.98 6.29
CA HIS A 958 -6.22 27.90 7.74
C HIS A 958 -5.18 28.86 8.35
N PRO A 959 -5.48 30.16 8.47
CA PRO A 959 -4.52 31.18 8.91
C PRO A 959 -4.22 31.12 10.40
N ASP A 960 -5.11 30.51 11.20
CA ASP A 960 -4.99 30.43 12.65
C ASP A 960 -4.00 29.34 13.08
N SER A 961 -3.15 29.67 14.06
CA SER A 961 -2.16 28.74 14.60
C SER A 961 -2.77 27.79 15.63
N ILE A 962 -2.57 26.49 15.44
CA ILE A 962 -2.98 25.47 16.40
C ILE A 962 -1.91 25.33 17.51
N PRO A 963 -2.25 25.51 18.80
CA PRO A 963 -1.30 25.38 19.91
C PRO A 963 -0.57 24.04 19.91
N PRO A 964 0.72 23.97 20.33
CA PRO A 964 1.48 22.74 20.30
C PRO A 964 1.00 21.72 21.35
N GLY A 965 1.02 20.44 20.98
CA GLY A 965 0.77 19.31 21.89
C GLY A 965 1.99 18.92 22.72
N GLU A 966 1.89 17.79 23.44
CA GLU A 966 2.96 17.24 24.27
C GLU A 966 3.66 16.06 23.54
N LYS A 967 4.97 15.90 23.74
CA LYS A 967 5.72 14.72 23.24
C LYS A 967 6.71 14.25 24.28
N PHE A 968 6.88 12.94 24.41
CA PHE A 968 7.69 12.34 25.48
C PHE A 968 8.54 11.16 25.03
N THR A 969 9.82 11.21 25.37
CA THR A 969 10.71 10.04 25.40
C THR A 969 10.29 9.07 26.52
N ILE A 970 10.72 7.81 26.46
CA ILE A 970 10.44 6.82 27.51
C ILE A 970 10.93 7.27 28.91
N ARG A 971 12.06 7.98 29.02
CA ARG A 971 12.59 8.47 30.31
C ARG A 971 11.66 9.51 30.94
N GLN A 972 11.27 10.52 30.16
CA GLN A 972 10.33 11.55 30.61
C GLN A 972 8.94 10.97 30.93
N LEU A 973 8.48 9.97 30.16
CA LEU A 973 7.24 9.23 30.45
C LEU A 973 7.31 8.48 31.78
N LEU A 974 8.42 7.81 32.08
CA LEU A 974 8.61 7.13 33.36
C LEU A 974 8.61 8.12 34.52
N GLU A 975 9.35 9.24 34.42
CA GLU A 975 9.34 10.32 35.43
C GLU A 975 7.91 10.86 35.66
N LYS A 976 7.19 11.17 34.58
CA LYS A 976 5.79 11.65 34.61
C LYS A 976 4.81 10.63 35.20
N CYS A 977 5.14 9.34 35.13
CA CYS A 977 4.31 8.21 35.58
C CYS A 977 4.81 7.55 36.89
N ASP A 978 5.51 8.30 37.74
CA ASP A 978 6.07 7.83 39.02
C ASP A 978 6.94 6.57 38.89
N ASN A 979 7.84 6.54 37.89
CA ASN A 979 8.65 5.39 37.48
C ASN A 979 7.83 4.14 37.14
N GLY A 980 6.66 4.37 36.52
CA GLY A 980 5.75 3.33 36.04
C GLY A 980 4.74 2.82 37.08
N LYS A 981 4.68 3.40 38.29
CA LYS A 981 3.66 3.03 39.31
C LYS A 981 2.22 3.18 38.82
N ILE A 982 1.96 3.99 37.80
CA ILE A 982 0.65 4.08 37.12
C ILE A 982 0.18 2.73 36.53
N LEU A 983 1.10 1.77 36.36
CA LEU A 983 0.84 0.39 35.94
C LEU A 983 0.89 -0.64 37.09
N ASP A 984 0.97 -0.21 38.36
CA ASP A 984 0.86 -1.11 39.50
C ASP A 984 -0.58 -1.64 39.65
N GLU A 985 -0.74 -2.96 39.57
CA GLU A 985 -2.03 -3.65 39.63
C GLU A 985 -2.48 -3.93 41.08
N GLY A 986 -1.57 -3.80 42.05
CA GLY A 986 -1.82 -4.11 43.46
C GLY A 986 -2.41 -5.51 43.67
N ARG A 987 -3.35 -5.64 44.62
CA ARG A 987 -4.07 -6.91 44.87
C ARG A 987 -5.31 -7.13 43.99
N LYS A 988 -5.67 -6.17 43.11
CA LYS A 988 -6.93 -6.22 42.34
C LYS A 988 -6.81 -7.09 41.08
N LYS A 989 -6.79 -8.41 41.25
CA LYS A 989 -6.86 -9.40 40.15
C LYS A 989 -8.25 -9.40 39.47
N ARG A 990 -8.54 -8.39 38.64
CA ARG A 990 -9.71 -8.32 37.75
C ARG A 990 -9.38 -7.76 36.34
N GLY A 991 -8.14 -7.95 35.88
CA GLY A 991 -7.77 -7.72 34.48
C GLY A 991 -8.21 -8.89 33.58
N TYR A 992 -8.38 -8.59 32.28
CA TYR A 992 -8.64 -9.57 31.22
C TYR A 992 -7.62 -10.73 31.29
N LYS A 993 -8.13 -11.98 31.28
CA LYS A 993 -7.32 -13.18 31.14
C LYS A 993 -7.44 -13.68 29.69
N PRO A 994 -6.34 -13.75 28.93
CA PRO A 994 -6.31 -14.45 27.66
C PRO A 994 -6.76 -15.91 27.81
N LEU A 995 -7.30 -16.47 26.73
CA LEU A 995 -7.75 -17.86 26.68
C LEU A 995 -6.60 -18.83 27.00
N ASP A 996 -6.92 -19.91 27.71
CA ASP A 996 -5.94 -20.94 28.02
C ASP A 996 -5.70 -21.81 26.78
N TYR A 997 -4.74 -21.39 25.97
CA TYR A 997 -4.35 -22.05 24.73
C TYR A 997 -3.06 -22.86 24.93
N GLN A 998 -3.10 -24.15 24.57
CA GLN A 998 -1.93 -25.00 24.54
C GLN A 998 -1.05 -24.66 23.33
N TYR A 999 -0.05 -23.82 23.56
CA TYR A 999 0.91 -23.41 22.55
C TYR A 999 1.77 -24.58 22.05
N GLN A 1000 1.91 -24.69 20.73
CA GLN A 1000 2.81 -25.61 20.06
C GLN A 1000 3.97 -24.82 19.45
N PRO A 1001 5.23 -25.08 19.85
CA PRO A 1001 6.39 -24.40 19.28
C PRO A 1001 6.49 -24.56 17.76
N GLN A 1002 6.64 -23.45 17.05
CA GLN A 1002 6.87 -23.45 15.61
C GLN A 1002 8.38 -23.42 15.30
N VAL A 1003 8.76 -23.86 14.11
CA VAL A 1003 10.14 -23.68 13.62
C VAL A 1003 10.20 -22.31 12.94
N PRO A 1004 11.08 -21.38 13.37
CA PRO A 1004 11.19 -20.06 12.75
C PRO A 1004 11.50 -20.18 11.25
N VAL A 1005 10.85 -19.35 10.43
CA VAL A 1005 10.93 -19.43 8.95
C VAL A 1005 12.37 -19.30 8.44
N LEU A 1006 13.19 -18.47 9.09
CA LEU A 1006 14.60 -18.29 8.77
C LEU A 1006 15.48 -19.52 9.11
N ARG A 1007 15.02 -20.40 10.01
CA ARG A 1007 15.74 -21.65 10.30
C ARG A 1007 15.60 -22.65 9.16
N ALA A 1008 14.45 -22.67 8.48
CA ALA A 1008 14.25 -23.43 7.23
C ALA A 1008 14.95 -22.81 6.00
N LEU A 1009 15.67 -21.70 6.16
CA LEU A 1009 16.62 -21.17 5.17
C LEU A 1009 18.07 -21.58 5.49
N GLN A 1010 18.29 -22.29 6.60
CA GLN A 1010 19.58 -22.75 7.09
C GLN A 1010 19.60 -24.28 7.21
N ASP A 1011 19.12 -24.97 6.17
CA ASP A 1011 19.26 -26.44 6.02
C ASP A 1011 20.73 -26.86 5.78
N ASP A 1012 21.61 -25.90 5.47
CA ASP A 1012 23.06 -26.07 5.52
C ASP A 1012 23.56 -26.41 6.94
N SER A 1013 24.62 -27.21 7.05
CA SER A 1013 25.36 -27.34 8.31
C SER A 1013 25.84 -25.98 8.83
N GLU A 1014 26.11 -25.84 10.14
CA GLU A 1014 26.64 -24.58 10.67
C GLU A 1014 27.98 -24.16 10.01
N GLY A 1015 28.76 -25.14 9.54
CA GLY A 1015 30.01 -24.97 8.81
C GLY A 1015 29.79 -24.47 7.38
N LEU A 1016 28.87 -25.07 6.62
CA LEU A 1016 28.48 -24.61 5.29
C LEU A 1016 27.83 -23.22 5.34
N ALA A 1017 26.96 -22.96 6.33
CA ALA A 1017 26.38 -21.63 6.54
C ALA A 1017 27.44 -20.56 6.84
N LEU A 1018 28.46 -20.89 7.65
CA LEU A 1018 29.61 -20.02 7.91
C LEU A 1018 30.45 -19.79 6.64
N ALA A 1019 30.69 -20.83 5.84
CA ALA A 1019 31.42 -20.72 4.58
C ALA A 1019 30.66 -19.87 3.54
N LYS A 1020 29.34 -20.06 3.40
CA LYS A 1020 28.48 -19.15 2.61
C LYS A 1020 28.57 -17.72 3.12
N LEU A 1021 28.63 -17.47 4.43
CA LEU A 1021 28.78 -16.11 4.98
C LEU A 1021 30.17 -15.51 4.65
N ARG A 1022 31.26 -16.30 4.64
CA ARG A 1022 32.59 -15.84 4.20
C ARG A 1022 32.61 -15.41 2.73
N ILE A 1023 31.95 -16.18 1.86
CA ILE A 1023 31.79 -15.84 0.43
C ILE A 1023 31.11 -14.47 0.27
N GLN A 1024 30.04 -14.23 1.04
CA GLN A 1024 29.31 -12.95 0.99
C GLN A 1024 30.10 -11.76 1.56
N ASN A 1025 31.07 -12.03 2.44
CA ASN A 1025 31.98 -11.03 3.03
C ASN A 1025 33.34 -10.95 2.32
N SER A 1026 33.46 -11.53 1.13
CA SER A 1026 34.66 -11.43 0.30
C SER A 1026 34.74 -10.04 -0.32
N ILE A 1027 35.84 -9.32 -0.08
CA ILE A 1027 36.01 -7.92 -0.49
C ILE A 1027 36.12 -7.83 -2.02
N ASP A 1028 36.90 -8.72 -2.62
CA ASP A 1028 37.16 -8.74 -4.06
C ASP A 1028 36.91 -10.12 -4.69
N LYS A 1029 37.06 -10.18 -6.01
CA LYS A 1029 36.81 -11.38 -6.83
C LYS A 1029 37.84 -12.50 -6.64
N ALA A 1030 39.06 -12.19 -6.19
CA ALA A 1030 40.09 -13.18 -5.89
C ALA A 1030 39.83 -13.83 -4.53
N GLU A 1031 39.50 -13.03 -3.50
CA GLU A 1031 39.02 -13.55 -2.22
C GLU A 1031 37.75 -14.39 -2.40
N TRP A 1032 36.77 -13.90 -3.17
CA TRP A 1032 35.53 -14.63 -3.44
C TRP A 1032 35.78 -16.01 -4.05
N ARG A 1033 36.69 -16.10 -5.03
CA ARG A 1033 37.11 -17.39 -5.62
C ARG A 1033 37.76 -18.32 -4.59
N ARG A 1034 38.58 -17.79 -3.68
CA ARG A 1034 39.23 -18.56 -2.61
C ARG A 1034 38.20 -19.13 -1.64
N GLU A 1035 37.26 -18.32 -1.17
CA GLU A 1035 36.21 -18.76 -0.23
C GLU A 1035 35.24 -19.75 -0.88
N VAL A 1036 34.90 -19.57 -2.17
CA VAL A 1036 34.12 -20.56 -2.94
C VAL A 1036 34.86 -21.89 -3.06
N ASN A 1037 36.17 -21.89 -3.31
CA ASN A 1037 36.96 -23.12 -3.33
C ASN A 1037 37.03 -23.81 -1.95
N GLN A 1038 37.00 -23.06 -0.84
CA GLN A 1038 36.88 -23.65 0.51
C GLN A 1038 35.49 -24.24 0.74
N PHE A 1039 34.42 -23.54 0.35
CA PHE A 1039 33.05 -24.04 0.42
C PHE A 1039 32.87 -25.36 -0.35
N ILE A 1040 33.41 -25.45 -1.58
CA ILE A 1040 33.35 -26.69 -2.38
C ILE A 1040 34.06 -27.85 -1.68
N LYS A 1041 35.20 -27.60 -1.01
CA LYS A 1041 35.90 -28.63 -0.22
C LYS A 1041 35.05 -29.08 0.97
N LEU A 1042 34.49 -28.15 1.74
CA LEU A 1042 33.62 -28.46 2.88
C LEU A 1042 32.37 -29.25 2.45
N GLN A 1043 31.70 -28.84 1.37
CA GLN A 1043 30.52 -29.51 0.84
C GLN A 1043 30.82 -30.96 0.40
N LYS A 1044 31.97 -31.19 -0.25
CA LYS A 1044 32.42 -32.54 -0.60
C LYS A 1044 32.74 -33.40 0.62
N ASN A 1045 33.39 -32.83 1.63
CA ASN A 1045 33.70 -33.54 2.87
C ASN A 1045 32.41 -33.94 3.61
N GLU A 1046 31.44 -33.04 3.75
CA GLU A 1046 30.16 -33.37 4.40
C GLU A 1046 29.36 -34.43 3.62
N GLN A 1047 29.42 -34.42 2.28
CA GLN A 1047 28.84 -35.48 1.45
C GLN A 1047 29.54 -36.83 1.66
N LEU A 1048 30.86 -36.85 1.82
CA LEU A 1048 31.62 -38.08 2.13
C LEU A 1048 31.27 -38.60 3.53
N ASP A 1049 31.29 -37.73 4.55
CA ASP A 1049 30.85 -38.03 5.91
C ASP A 1049 29.41 -38.63 5.95
N GLU A 1050 28.48 -38.08 5.17
CA GLU A 1050 27.09 -38.55 5.13
C GLU A 1050 26.97 -39.91 4.43
N ILE A 1051 27.76 -40.15 3.37
CA ILE A 1051 27.88 -41.46 2.73
C ILE A 1051 28.45 -42.48 3.74
N GLU A 1052 29.55 -42.17 4.42
CA GLU A 1052 30.19 -43.05 5.42
C GLU A 1052 29.20 -43.40 6.56
N ARG A 1053 28.51 -42.42 7.15
CA ARG A 1053 27.47 -42.67 8.16
C ARG A 1053 26.29 -43.50 7.65
N THR A 1054 26.02 -43.48 6.35
CA THR A 1054 24.98 -44.30 5.72
C THR A 1054 25.44 -45.75 5.52
N PHE A 1055 26.73 -45.95 5.20
CA PHE A 1055 27.38 -47.27 5.19
C PHE A 1055 27.51 -47.88 6.60
N GLU A 1056 27.80 -47.08 7.63
CA GLU A 1056 27.80 -47.54 9.03
C GLU A 1056 26.40 -47.94 9.50
N LYS A 1057 25.34 -47.20 9.11
CA LYS A 1057 23.95 -47.56 9.48
C LYS A 1057 23.44 -48.81 8.78
N THR A 1058 23.91 -49.13 7.58
CA THR A 1058 23.52 -50.36 6.86
C THR A 1058 24.31 -51.59 7.30
N SER A 1059 25.46 -51.42 7.95
CA SER A 1059 26.28 -52.52 8.50
C SER A 1059 25.87 -52.96 9.93
N ILE A 1060 24.99 -52.22 10.62
CA ILE A 1060 24.48 -52.59 11.95
C ILE A 1060 23.02 -53.07 11.88
N GLN A 1061 22.81 -54.25 11.28
CA GLN A 1061 21.68 -55.14 11.64
C GLN A 1061 22.19 -56.57 11.89
N PRO A 1062 22.27 -57.03 13.16
CA PRO A 1062 22.65 -58.40 13.45
C PRO A 1062 21.50 -59.35 13.09
N LYS A 1063 21.70 -60.19 12.07
CA LYS A 1063 20.81 -61.34 11.81
C LYS A 1063 20.81 -62.26 13.04
N PRO A 1064 19.64 -62.77 13.49
CA PRO A 1064 19.59 -63.70 14.61
C PRO A 1064 20.26 -65.03 14.23
N ARG A 1065 21.32 -65.42 14.95
CA ARG A 1065 21.96 -66.73 14.76
C ARG A 1065 21.16 -67.81 15.48
N ASN A 1066 20.63 -68.76 14.69
CA ASN A 1066 20.13 -70.03 15.23
C ASN A 1066 21.26 -70.78 15.95
N ARG A 1067 20.98 -71.27 17.16
CA ARG A 1067 21.84 -72.25 17.84
C ARG A 1067 21.58 -73.64 17.29
N ILE A 1068 22.52 -74.19 16.55
CA ILE A 1068 22.75 -75.64 16.50
C ILE A 1068 24.22 -75.88 16.90
N LYS A 1069 24.45 -77.02 17.54
CA LYS A 1069 25.60 -77.40 18.35
C LYS A 1069 26.73 -78.03 17.53
N ASN A 1070 27.92 -78.10 18.15
CA ASN A 1070 29.04 -79.02 17.86
C ASN A 1070 29.81 -78.74 16.53
N ASP A 1071 31.11 -79.00 16.39
CA ASP A 1071 32.13 -79.53 17.32
C ASP A 1071 33.56 -79.08 16.93
N PHE A 1072 34.48 -79.18 17.90
CA PHE A 1072 35.96 -79.25 17.83
C PHE A 1072 36.83 -78.44 16.82
N ASP A 1073 37.57 -77.53 17.44
CA ASP A 1073 38.95 -77.01 17.28
C ASP A 1073 40.02 -77.73 16.40
N VAL A 1074 41.07 -76.94 16.10
CA VAL A 1074 42.50 -77.24 15.80
C VAL A 1074 43.06 -77.00 14.37
N SER A 1075 43.89 -75.95 14.31
CA SER A 1075 45.15 -75.70 13.54
C SER A 1075 45.23 -75.46 12.02
N SER A 1076 46.07 -74.45 11.74
CA SER A 1076 47.11 -74.29 10.71
C SER A 1076 46.82 -73.72 9.31
N ASP A 1077 47.83 -72.95 8.91
CA ASP A 1077 48.29 -72.57 7.57
C ASP A 1077 47.69 -71.36 6.83
N GLY A 1078 48.62 -70.63 6.21
CA GLY A 1078 48.43 -69.32 5.55
C GLY A 1078 47.69 -69.41 4.22
N ASP A 1079 47.16 -68.31 3.69
CA ASP A 1079 47.93 -67.20 3.11
C ASP A 1079 48.79 -67.58 1.87
N GLU A 1080 48.18 -68.32 0.93
CA GLU A 1080 48.73 -68.48 -0.43
C GLU A 1080 47.63 -68.42 -1.52
N ALA A 1081 46.95 -67.26 -1.61
CA ALA A 1081 46.08 -66.95 -2.76
C ALA A 1081 46.06 -65.45 -3.15
N LEU A 1082 46.58 -64.54 -2.31
CA LEU A 1082 46.53 -63.09 -2.55
C LEU A 1082 47.91 -62.39 -2.50
N ARG A 1083 49.00 -63.15 -2.66
CA ARG A 1083 50.39 -62.63 -2.70
C ARG A 1083 51.05 -62.67 -4.08
N HIS A 1084 50.32 -62.98 -5.16
CA HIS A 1084 50.93 -63.20 -6.48
C HIS A 1084 50.67 -62.14 -7.57
N GLU A 1085 49.93 -61.07 -7.28
CA GLU A 1085 49.73 -59.92 -8.20
C GLU A 1085 50.09 -58.54 -7.60
N LEU A 1086 50.81 -58.49 -6.47
CA LEU A 1086 51.39 -57.25 -5.92
C LEU A 1086 52.84 -57.45 -5.43
N ALA A 1087 53.73 -57.76 -6.38
CA ALA A 1087 55.17 -57.47 -6.30
C ALA A 1087 55.65 -57.21 -7.75
N ALA A 1088 56.20 -56.07 -8.20
CA ALA A 1088 57.01 -54.99 -7.64
C ALA A 1088 58.34 -54.88 -8.44
N SER A 1089 58.32 -54.14 -9.54
CA SER A 1089 59.45 -53.39 -10.14
C SER A 1089 58.83 -52.39 -11.15
N ALA A 1090 59.24 -51.12 -11.27
CA ALA A 1090 60.50 -50.63 -11.83
C ALA A 1090 60.77 -51.20 -13.25
N ILE A 1091 61.21 -50.44 -14.26
CA ILE A 1091 61.68 -49.03 -14.36
C ILE A 1091 61.74 -48.64 -15.88
N GLU A 1092 61.74 -47.33 -16.21
CA GLU A 1092 62.18 -46.69 -17.49
C GLU A 1092 61.62 -47.10 -18.88
N GLY A 1093 61.61 -46.13 -19.82
CA GLY A 1093 61.52 -46.41 -21.27
C GLY A 1093 60.95 -45.29 -22.14
N TYR A 1094 61.84 -44.51 -22.76
CA TYR A 1094 61.68 -43.65 -23.96
C TYR A 1094 60.89 -44.37 -25.12
N ASP A 1095 60.30 -43.71 -26.15
CA ASP A 1095 60.57 -42.37 -26.72
C ASP A 1095 59.42 -41.81 -27.61
N ASP A 1096 59.52 -40.51 -27.93
CA ASP A 1096 59.18 -39.83 -29.21
C ASP A 1096 57.92 -40.19 -30.06
N ASN A 1097 57.00 -39.22 -30.25
CA ASN A 1097 57.09 -38.27 -31.39
C ASN A 1097 55.90 -37.29 -31.58
N PHE A 1098 56.25 -36.04 -31.95
CA PHE A 1098 55.53 -34.97 -32.70
C PHE A 1098 54.00 -34.76 -32.65
N GLY A 1099 53.61 -33.48 -32.63
CA GLY A 1099 52.40 -33.01 -33.36
C GLY A 1099 51.76 -31.71 -32.88
N ASP A 1100 52.31 -30.55 -33.28
CA ASP A 1100 51.70 -29.22 -33.06
C ASP A 1100 50.47 -28.97 -33.99
N PHE A 1101 49.76 -27.86 -33.74
CA PHE A 1101 49.02 -26.98 -34.68
C PHE A 1101 47.56 -26.57 -34.30
N SER A 1102 47.48 -25.36 -33.73
CA SER A 1102 46.67 -24.20 -34.19
C SER A 1102 45.16 -24.32 -34.59
N MET A 1103 44.35 -23.47 -33.94
CA MET A 1103 43.13 -22.81 -34.49
C MET A 1103 43.49 -21.93 -35.73
N PRO A 1104 42.57 -21.44 -36.62
CA PRO A 1104 41.14 -21.13 -36.38
C PRO A 1104 40.13 -21.31 -37.58
N GLY A 1105 38.83 -21.04 -37.36
CA GLY A 1105 37.92 -20.50 -38.41
C GLY A 1105 36.60 -21.25 -38.72
N PRO A 1106 35.48 -20.55 -39.04
CA PRO A 1106 34.16 -21.11 -39.40
C PRO A 1106 33.85 -20.94 -40.93
N PRO A 1107 32.60 -21.00 -41.50
CA PRO A 1107 31.24 -21.28 -40.99
C PRO A 1107 30.32 -22.15 -41.93
N VAL A 1108 28.99 -22.20 -41.63
CA VAL A 1108 27.83 -22.45 -42.55
C VAL A 1108 27.35 -23.91 -42.84
N LYS A 1109 26.02 -24.14 -42.64
CA LYS A 1109 24.97 -25.04 -43.25
C LYS A 1109 25.40 -26.36 -43.98
N THR A 1110 24.59 -27.44 -44.11
CA THR A 1110 23.13 -27.55 -44.27
C THR A 1110 22.63 -29.02 -44.08
N GLU A 1111 21.35 -29.17 -43.70
CA GLU A 1111 20.37 -30.24 -44.05
C GLU A 1111 20.64 -31.77 -44.03
N ARG A 1112 19.77 -32.43 -43.24
CA ARG A 1112 18.87 -33.57 -43.57
C ARG A 1112 19.37 -35.02 -43.82
N GLN A 1113 18.87 -35.87 -42.91
CA GLN A 1113 18.10 -37.12 -43.12
C GLN A 1113 18.78 -38.51 -43.14
N ASN A 1114 18.34 -39.28 -42.12
CA ASN A 1114 17.87 -40.67 -42.14
C ASN A 1114 18.88 -41.84 -42.16
N GLY A 1115 18.80 -42.68 -41.12
CA GLY A 1115 19.29 -44.06 -41.19
C GLY A 1115 19.29 -44.91 -39.91
N PHE A 1116 18.11 -45.32 -39.39
CA PHE A 1116 17.84 -46.68 -38.81
C PHE A 1116 18.60 -47.15 -37.52
N ARG A 1117 18.09 -48.03 -36.62
CA ARG A 1117 16.78 -48.71 -36.37
C ARG A 1117 16.75 -49.37 -34.96
N TYR A 1118 15.55 -49.83 -34.54
CA TYR A 1118 15.25 -50.85 -33.49
C TYR A 1118 15.40 -50.44 -31.99
N ASN A 1119 14.57 -50.89 -31.03
CA ASN A 1119 13.38 -51.78 -31.11
C ASN A 1119 12.32 -51.62 -29.96
N ASN A 1120 11.13 -52.20 -30.22
CA ASN A 1120 10.12 -52.78 -29.30
C ASN A 1120 9.13 -51.92 -28.45
N TYR A 1121 7.88 -51.97 -28.94
CA TYR A 1121 6.57 -51.67 -28.33
C TYR A 1121 5.94 -52.92 -27.67
N ARG A 1122 4.80 -52.80 -26.94
CA ARG A 1122 3.47 -53.34 -27.34
C ARG A 1122 2.30 -53.09 -26.34
N PRO A 1123 1.02 -53.21 -26.79
CA PRO A 1123 -0.10 -52.39 -26.27
C PRO A 1123 -1.40 -53.16 -25.90
N GLN A 1124 -2.53 -52.44 -25.83
CA GLN A 1124 -3.90 -52.91 -25.47
C GLN A 1124 -4.52 -53.94 -26.45
N LYS A 1125 -5.50 -54.73 -25.98
CA LYS A 1125 -6.20 -55.80 -26.74
C LYS A 1125 -7.61 -55.41 -27.22
N PHE A 1126 -7.84 -55.52 -28.53
CA PHE A 1126 -9.17 -55.53 -29.16
C PHE A 1126 -9.70 -56.97 -29.25
N ASP A 1127 -11.01 -57.19 -29.08
CA ASP A 1127 -11.64 -58.48 -29.46
C ASP A 1127 -12.28 -58.38 -30.85
N VAL A 1128 -11.80 -59.23 -31.75
CA VAL A 1128 -12.15 -59.22 -33.17
C VAL A 1128 -13.46 -59.98 -33.45
N ARG A 1129 -13.99 -60.77 -32.51
CA ARG A 1129 -15.26 -61.51 -32.70
C ARG A 1129 -16.52 -60.67 -32.50
N THR A 1130 -16.45 -59.52 -31.83
CA THR A 1130 -17.63 -58.67 -31.53
C THR A 1130 -17.50 -57.21 -31.98
N LYS A 1131 -16.34 -56.81 -32.54
CA LYS A 1131 -16.08 -55.47 -33.12
C LYS A 1131 -16.54 -54.28 -32.25
N THR A 1132 -16.29 -54.32 -30.94
CA THR A 1132 -16.46 -53.15 -30.06
C THR A 1132 -15.28 -52.99 -29.10
N TRP A 1133 -14.93 -51.74 -28.80
CA TRP A 1133 -14.05 -51.39 -27.68
C TRP A 1133 -14.92 -50.86 -26.54
N SER A 1134 -15.02 -51.60 -25.44
CA SER A 1134 -15.81 -51.21 -24.27
C SER A 1134 -14.96 -50.52 -23.21
N ALA A 1135 -15.39 -49.34 -22.77
CA ALA A 1135 -14.86 -48.67 -21.59
C ALA A 1135 -15.93 -48.65 -20.50
N LYS A 1136 -15.62 -49.12 -19.28
CA LYS A 1136 -16.28 -48.69 -18.02
C LYS A 1136 -15.59 -49.22 -16.76
N VAL A 1137 -15.19 -48.26 -15.90
CA VAL A 1137 -15.51 -48.12 -14.46
C VAL A 1137 -15.43 -49.37 -13.55
N PRO A 1138 -14.70 -49.26 -12.41
CA PRO A 1138 -15.01 -50.00 -11.19
C PRO A 1138 -15.95 -49.19 -10.26
N ARG A 1139 -17.06 -49.82 -9.84
CA ARG A 1139 -17.88 -49.41 -8.69
C ARG A 1139 -18.32 -50.69 -7.96
N THR A 1140 -18.07 -50.77 -6.66
CA THR A 1140 -18.66 -51.76 -5.74
C THR A 1140 -19.47 -50.97 -4.71
N GLN A 1141 -20.81 -50.99 -4.73
CA GLN A 1141 -21.80 -52.04 -4.40
C GLN A 1141 -22.12 -52.19 -2.91
N SER A 1142 -23.32 -51.69 -2.54
CA SER A 1142 -24.34 -52.30 -1.66
C SER A 1142 -25.37 -51.19 -1.28
N ASN A 1143 -26.69 -51.40 -1.16
CA ASN A 1143 -27.57 -52.49 -1.61
C ASN A 1143 -29.07 -52.02 -1.59
N ILE A 1144 -30.00 -52.84 -2.13
CA ILE A 1144 -31.47 -52.87 -1.87
C ILE A 1144 -32.45 -51.98 -2.69
N LYS A 1145 -33.13 -52.68 -3.63
CA LYS A 1145 -34.58 -52.74 -4.01
C LYS A 1145 -35.40 -51.52 -4.52
N GLU A 1146 -35.82 -51.69 -5.78
CA GLU A 1146 -37.08 -51.34 -6.49
C GLU A 1146 -38.44 -51.47 -5.73
N PRO A 1147 -39.61 -50.95 -6.23
CA PRO A 1147 -40.05 -51.00 -7.65
C PRO A 1147 -40.90 -49.84 -8.26
N SER A 1148 -41.28 -50.07 -9.55
CA SER A 1148 -42.43 -49.56 -10.36
C SER A 1148 -42.41 -48.17 -11.06
N SER A 1149 -41.92 -48.14 -12.31
CA SER A 1149 -42.63 -47.98 -13.62
C SER A 1149 -44.01 -47.26 -13.73
N PRO A 1150 -44.48 -46.82 -14.94
CA PRO A 1150 -43.80 -46.34 -16.18
C PRO A 1150 -44.53 -45.15 -16.95
N ILE A 1151 -44.10 -44.85 -18.21
CA ILE A 1151 -44.92 -44.46 -19.42
C ILE A 1151 -44.69 -43.08 -20.12
N LYS A 1152 -44.05 -43.15 -21.32
CA LYS A 1152 -44.24 -42.40 -22.62
C LYS A 1152 -44.07 -40.86 -22.72
N ASP A 1153 -43.86 -40.24 -23.89
CA ASP A 1153 -43.22 -40.56 -25.21
C ASP A 1153 -43.35 -39.31 -26.16
N LYS A 1154 -42.54 -39.22 -27.24
CA LYS A 1154 -42.66 -38.31 -28.42
C LYS A 1154 -42.38 -36.79 -28.23
N ARG A 1155 -42.08 -35.98 -29.27
CA ARG A 1155 -41.23 -36.06 -30.50
C ARG A 1155 -41.44 -34.75 -31.32
N GLN A 1156 -40.51 -34.44 -32.23
CA GLN A 1156 -40.47 -33.34 -33.25
C GLN A 1156 -39.76 -32.03 -32.79
N VAL A 1157 -38.73 -31.43 -33.41
CA VAL A 1157 -37.98 -31.50 -34.72
C VAL A 1157 -38.27 -30.32 -35.68
N LEU A 1158 -37.19 -29.73 -36.24
CA LEU A 1158 -37.05 -28.54 -37.13
C LEU A 1158 -37.03 -27.16 -36.41
N GLY A 1159 -36.21 -26.17 -36.81
CA GLY A 1159 -35.11 -26.16 -37.80
C GLY A 1159 -34.57 -24.74 -38.15
N PHE A 1160 -33.23 -24.57 -38.16
CA PHE A 1160 -32.39 -23.58 -38.88
C PHE A 1160 -32.82 -22.08 -39.09
N LYS A 1161 -32.05 -21.16 -38.45
CA LYS A 1161 -31.05 -20.17 -39.01
C LYS A 1161 -31.30 -19.46 -40.38
N PRO A 1162 -30.60 -18.32 -40.71
CA PRO A 1162 -30.16 -17.14 -39.92
C PRO A 1162 -30.17 -15.78 -40.75
N PHE A 1163 -29.32 -14.78 -40.40
CA PHE A 1163 -28.95 -13.51 -41.14
C PHE A 1163 -29.98 -12.33 -41.12
N ALA A 1164 -29.62 -11.03 -41.22
CA ALA A 1164 -28.33 -10.28 -41.25
C ALA A 1164 -28.48 -8.77 -40.88
N LYS A 1165 -27.34 -8.08 -40.72
CA LYS A 1165 -27.11 -6.62 -40.55
C LYS A 1165 -27.94 -5.68 -41.46
N GLN A 1166 -28.31 -4.48 -40.99
CA GLN A 1166 -27.67 -3.18 -41.38
C GLN A 1166 -28.18 -1.93 -40.62
N ARG A 1167 -27.39 -0.85 -40.65
CA ARG A 1167 -27.68 0.50 -40.10
C ARG A 1167 -28.45 1.37 -41.11
N TYR A 1168 -29.31 2.29 -40.66
CA TYR A 1168 -29.04 3.75 -40.76
C TYR A 1168 -30.02 4.62 -39.93
N GLU A 1169 -29.75 5.92 -39.91
CA GLU A 1169 -30.33 6.98 -39.08
C GLU A 1169 -31.72 7.49 -39.51
N ALA A 1170 -32.47 8.14 -38.59
CA ALA A 1170 -32.83 9.57 -38.67
C ALA A 1170 -34.25 9.96 -38.14
N ARG A 1171 -34.25 10.76 -37.07
CA ARG A 1171 -35.08 11.97 -36.82
C ARG A 1171 -36.61 12.01 -37.03
N ARG A 1172 -37.25 12.56 -35.98
CA ARG A 1172 -38.29 13.63 -35.98
C ARG A 1172 -39.79 13.26 -36.09
N SER A 1173 -40.40 13.25 -34.90
CA SER A 1173 -41.40 14.25 -34.42
C SER A 1173 -42.87 14.24 -34.88
N PHE A 1174 -43.70 14.71 -33.93
CA PHE A 1174 -45.04 15.31 -34.02
C PHE A 1174 -46.31 14.46 -33.82
N SER A 1175 -47.26 15.16 -33.17
CA SER A 1175 -48.70 14.91 -32.94
C SER A 1175 -49.07 14.17 -31.65
N THR A 1176 -49.63 14.82 -30.61
CA THR A 1176 -51.06 15.24 -30.44
C THR A 1176 -52.06 14.09 -30.67
N THR A 1177 -53.15 13.91 -29.88
CA THR A 1177 -54.10 14.96 -29.47
C THR A 1177 -55.06 14.53 -28.31
N THR A 1178 -55.30 15.43 -27.34
CA THR A 1178 -56.60 15.76 -26.65
C THR A 1178 -57.46 14.84 -25.75
N LYS A 1179 -57.98 15.49 -24.66
CA LYS A 1179 -59.37 15.46 -24.09
C LYS A 1179 -59.83 14.17 -23.35
N THR A 1180 -60.73 14.14 -22.34
CA THR A 1180 -61.58 15.10 -21.55
C THR A 1180 -62.21 14.33 -20.36
N ALA A 1181 -62.86 14.87 -19.31
CA ALA A 1181 -62.86 16.16 -18.55
C ALA A 1181 -64.05 16.15 -17.53
N ARG A 1182 -64.11 17.13 -16.58
CA ARG A 1182 -65.21 17.36 -15.57
C ARG A 1182 -65.18 16.38 -14.37
N SER A 1183 -65.66 16.65 -13.13
CA SER A 1183 -66.28 17.82 -12.42
C SER A 1183 -66.43 17.46 -10.91
N ALA A 1184 -66.66 18.33 -9.91
CA ALA A 1184 -66.54 19.79 -9.68
C ALA A 1184 -66.93 20.13 -8.20
N THR A 1185 -67.05 21.43 -7.84
CA THR A 1185 -67.66 22.02 -6.60
C THR A 1185 -66.93 21.88 -5.25
N ASP A 1186 -66.93 22.86 -4.32
CA ASP A 1186 -67.12 24.34 -4.39
C ASP A 1186 -66.65 25.03 -3.06
N ARG A 1187 -66.45 26.37 -3.09
CA ARG A 1187 -66.26 27.37 -2.00
C ARG A 1187 -64.84 27.50 -1.38
N ARG A 1188 -64.06 28.59 -1.53
CA ARG A 1188 -64.24 30.08 -1.32
C ARG A 1188 -64.26 30.47 0.17
N ARG A 1189 -63.52 31.47 0.72
CA ARG A 1189 -62.70 32.65 0.27
C ARG A 1189 -61.44 32.77 1.18
N GLY A 1190 -60.39 33.55 0.90
CA GLY A 1190 -60.08 34.50 -0.19
C GLY A 1190 -58.54 34.80 -0.25
N SER A 1191 -58.00 35.23 -1.40
CA SER A 1191 -57.53 36.61 -1.73
C SER A 1191 -56.30 37.11 -0.92
N ALA A 1192 -55.19 37.58 -1.52
CA ALA A 1192 -54.85 37.79 -2.94
C ALA A 1192 -53.31 37.95 -3.19
N TRP A 1193 -52.86 37.49 -4.36
CA TRP A 1193 -51.76 37.97 -5.24
C TRP A 1193 -50.65 38.93 -4.69
N PHE A 1194 -49.36 38.55 -4.79
CA PHE A 1194 -48.48 38.80 -5.97
C PHE A 1194 -47.09 38.14 -5.82
N ASP A 1195 -46.32 38.13 -6.90
CA ASP A 1195 -45.00 37.47 -7.10
C ASP A 1195 -43.84 38.50 -7.17
N TRP A 1196 -42.59 38.02 -7.15
CA TRP A 1196 -41.28 38.68 -7.39
C TRP A 1196 -40.44 39.30 -6.23
N ARG A 1197 -39.27 38.64 -6.06
CA ARG A 1197 -37.89 39.09 -5.76
C ARG A 1197 -37.57 40.42 -5.01
N GLU A 1198 -36.51 40.25 -4.19
CA GLU A 1198 -35.37 41.17 -3.96
C GLU A 1198 -35.36 42.18 -2.80
N VAL A 1199 -34.14 42.32 -2.23
CA VAL A 1199 -33.59 43.38 -1.34
C VAL A 1199 -34.27 43.66 0.01
N TRP A 1200 -33.50 43.48 1.10
CA TRP A 1200 -33.68 44.26 2.35
C TRP A 1200 -32.34 44.80 2.90
N ARG A 1201 -32.37 46.05 3.39
CA ARG A 1201 -31.24 46.79 3.98
C ARG A 1201 -31.58 47.22 5.42
N ARG A 1202 -30.60 47.08 6.34
CA ARG A 1202 -30.23 47.99 7.48
C ARG A 1202 -31.35 48.35 8.51
N PRO A 1203 -31.03 48.95 9.69
CA PRO A 1203 -30.56 50.35 9.90
C PRO A 1203 -29.17 50.44 10.60
N ASN A 1204 -28.28 51.42 10.34
CA ASN A 1204 -28.10 52.76 10.96
C ASN A 1204 -27.63 52.75 12.45
N GLN A 1205 -26.72 53.60 12.96
CA GLN A 1205 -25.96 54.73 12.38
C GLN A 1205 -24.72 55.15 13.25
N GLN A 1206 -23.82 55.94 12.64
CA GLN A 1206 -22.96 57.01 13.22
C GLN A 1206 -21.64 56.74 14.03
N SER A 1207 -20.53 56.92 13.29
CA SER A 1207 -19.47 57.96 13.49
C SER A 1207 -18.24 57.73 14.38
N ALA A 1208 -17.14 58.41 13.95
CA ALA A 1208 -15.74 58.42 14.44
C ALA A 1208 -14.93 57.14 14.11
N GLY A 1209 -13.66 57.21 13.69
CA GLY A 1209 -12.79 58.35 13.40
C GLY A 1209 -11.32 57.90 13.37
N ASP A 1210 -10.51 58.37 12.42
CA ASP A 1210 -9.19 57.78 12.10
C ASP A 1210 -8.07 57.97 13.15
N ALA A 1211 -7.07 57.07 13.01
CA ALA A 1211 -5.63 57.32 13.09
C ALA A 1211 -4.80 56.88 14.33
N ALA A 1212 -3.57 56.47 13.98
CA ALA A 1212 -2.31 56.52 14.75
C ALA A 1212 -1.96 55.41 15.79
N MET A 1213 -1.14 54.45 15.32
CA MET A 1213 0.28 54.23 15.69
C MET A 1213 0.72 53.87 17.15
N ILE A 1214 1.82 53.08 17.19
CA ILE A 1214 2.87 52.99 18.24
C ILE A 1214 2.62 52.07 19.48
N VAL A 1215 3.05 50.82 19.32
CA VAL A 1215 4.26 50.22 19.98
C VAL A 1215 4.39 50.21 21.52
N LYS A 1216 4.76 49.00 22.02
CA LYS A 1216 5.54 48.65 23.25
C LYS A 1216 4.82 48.33 24.60
N VAL A 1217 5.02 47.06 25.01
CA VAL A 1217 5.64 46.62 26.29
C VAL A 1217 4.79 46.61 27.56
N SER A 1218 4.26 45.40 27.82
CA SER A 1218 4.59 44.55 29.00
C SER A 1218 4.02 44.81 30.40
N ILE A 1219 3.99 43.68 31.14
CA ILE A 1219 4.10 43.51 32.60
C ILE A 1219 2.80 43.45 33.45
N PHE A 1220 2.46 42.19 33.77
CA PHE A 1220 2.06 41.63 35.09
C PHE A 1220 0.64 41.77 35.67
N ARG A 1221 0.18 40.58 36.10
CA ARG A 1221 -0.63 40.23 37.29
C ARG A 1221 -2.07 40.77 37.36
N SER A 1222 -3.09 39.91 37.30
CA SER A 1222 -3.48 38.84 38.26
C SER A 1222 -4.80 39.24 38.93
N VAL A 1223 -5.56 38.24 39.42
CA VAL A 1223 -6.79 38.38 40.23
C VAL A 1223 -8.02 38.85 39.42
N ARG A 1224 -9.24 38.30 39.52
CA ARG A 1224 -9.79 36.99 39.98
C ARG A 1224 -11.33 37.06 39.76
N ILE A 1225 -12.02 35.91 39.73
CA ILE A 1225 -13.49 35.75 39.87
C ILE A 1225 -14.30 36.14 38.63
N GLY A 1226 -15.14 35.20 38.18
CA GLY A 1226 -15.98 35.24 36.99
C GLY A 1226 -16.24 33.81 36.54
#